data_AF-A0A6L7LDV4-F1
#
_entry.id   AF-A0A6L7LDV4-F1
#
_cell.length_a   1.000
_cell.length_b   1.000
_cell.length_c   1.000
_cell.angle_alpha   90.00
_cell.angle_beta   90.00
_cell.angle_gamma   90.00
#
_symmetry.space_group_name_H-M   'P 1'
#
loop_
_entity.id
_entity.type
_entity.pdbx_description
1 polymer ?
#
loop_
_entity_poly.entity_id
_entity_poly.type
_entity_poly.pdbx_seq_one_letter_code
_entity_poly.pdbx_strand_id
1 'polypeptide(L)'
;MEQIARAAMPIMPPPIPPEPGLSPAEVEQIAHSVVASIPPQSNPAEYTKYFVDAAISRYNALELDATLAHYNSADSVDGQWYVFVINGEGEIIGHYDPEVIGQNLNGPIGTDANGYNFGPDMLAADENGKWVSYVFKNPATAEIESKHSWVVKRDGLLFGSGWYTDPADYTRFFVDEAIARYKSDGLEDTLAYYNTVESIDGQWYVFIVDEDGYTISHYNPELRGRDPSLRVDATGYFYGDDLLSATENGKWVSYVFKNPATGGLDSKHTWAVRHDGLLFASGWYANPAEYTKFLVNDAIEMYKSAGRESTLAHFSSADSLDGQWYVFVIHAERFQDESGVIIGHYDPSALGQNLNGPIGTDATGYTFGPDMLSATQNGKWVSYVFKNPATGEIESKHSWVVRHDGLIFGSGWYTDPAEYTKHFVDEAIARYQSEGLEDTLAYYNTPESVDGQWYAFIIDEDGYTIGHHNAAFRGRDPSLRVDATGYFYGDDLLSATQNGKWVSYVLNKPATGQIESKHTWAVKRDGLIFGSGWYTEPAEYTKFFLDAAINRYESDGLEATIAHYNSPESVEGSWYVYIADESGEVISHFSPDSIGENFHDAYSIDFTGFDAGAAILAATEEPRWVSYYYTDDVTGELISNHAWVARHDGLIFLSLWAGDPAEYTRACLAEAISKYENEGLEDTLAYYNSSGSVNGQWYVFIADGTGELIAPYNPEIAGQNLNGSIGTDVNDFKFGFQMMTATEEGKWVSYVFNEPVTGELRTKHSWVVRHDGLIFGSGWYNNEPAQ
;
A
#
# COMPACT_ATOMS: atom_id res chain seq x y z
N MET A 1 -68.14 -45.35 78.32
CA MET A 1 -68.10 -45.28 76.84
C MET A 1 -68.02 -43.81 76.51
N GLU A 2 -66.81 -43.37 76.13
CA GLU A 2 -66.52 -42.94 74.74
C GLU A 2 -67.09 -41.53 74.47
N GLN A 3 -66.39 -40.54 73.90
CA GLN A 3 -65.16 -40.50 73.15
C GLN A 3 -64.76 -39.01 72.99
N ILE A 4 -63.44 -38.78 72.97
CA ILE A 4 -62.69 -37.92 72.03
C ILE A 4 -62.89 -36.40 72.07
N ALA A 5 -61.75 -35.76 72.36
CA ALA A 5 -61.44 -34.35 72.19
C ALA A 5 -61.43 -33.91 70.70
N ARG A 6 -61.94 -32.70 70.44
CA ARG A 6 -61.52 -31.84 69.33
C ARG A 6 -61.29 -30.43 69.87
N ALA A 7 -60.03 -30.06 69.97
CA ALA A 7 -59.61 -28.68 70.21
C ALA A 7 -59.91 -27.84 68.96
N ALA A 8 -60.38 -26.61 69.17
CA ALA A 8 -60.64 -25.63 68.13
C ALA A 8 -59.34 -25.19 67.44
N MET A 9 -59.30 -25.23 66.11
CA MET A 9 -58.27 -24.57 65.30
C MET A 9 -58.60 -23.07 65.17
N PRO A 10 -57.61 -22.16 65.26
CA PRO A 10 -57.80 -20.77 64.92
C PRO A 10 -57.91 -20.59 63.40
N ILE A 11 -58.76 -19.66 63.00
CA ILE A 11 -58.99 -19.24 61.62
C ILE A 11 -57.68 -18.64 61.07
N MET A 12 -57.14 -19.17 59.97
CA MET A 12 -56.00 -18.56 59.27
C MET A 12 -56.41 -17.24 58.63
N PRO A 13 -55.58 -16.18 58.67
CA PRO A 13 -55.79 -14.98 57.88
C PRO A 13 -55.61 -15.30 56.38
N PRO A 14 -56.20 -14.49 55.47
CA PRO A 14 -56.05 -14.68 54.02
C PRO A 14 -54.57 -14.54 53.60
N PRO A 15 -54.17 -15.13 52.47
CA PRO A 15 -52.79 -15.05 52.00
C PRO A 15 -52.40 -13.59 51.77
N ILE A 16 -51.23 -13.22 52.30
CA ILE A 16 -50.59 -11.94 52.03
C ILE A 16 -50.20 -11.94 50.54
N PRO A 17 -50.55 -10.90 49.76
CA PRO A 17 -50.09 -10.80 48.38
C PRO A 17 -48.55 -10.73 48.35
N PRO A 18 -47.88 -11.27 47.32
CA PRO A 18 -46.43 -11.13 47.22
C PRO A 18 -46.08 -9.65 47.27
N GLU A 19 -45.04 -9.29 48.04
CA GLU A 19 -44.54 -7.93 48.05
C GLU A 19 -44.22 -7.51 46.60
N PRO A 20 -44.61 -6.30 46.18
CA PRO A 20 -44.22 -5.82 44.86
C PRO A 20 -42.70 -5.73 44.85
N GLY A 21 -42.07 -6.45 43.91
CA GLY A 21 -40.65 -6.28 43.63
C GLY A 21 -40.34 -4.81 43.34
N LEU A 22 -39.13 -4.39 43.69
CA LEU A 22 -38.63 -3.03 43.46
C LEU A 22 -38.96 -2.58 42.03
N SER A 23 -39.49 -1.36 41.87
CA SER A 23 -39.74 -0.81 40.54
C SER A 23 -38.41 -0.57 39.81
N PRO A 24 -38.38 -0.57 38.45
CA PRO A 24 -37.16 -0.30 37.69
C PRO A 24 -36.43 0.98 38.12
N ALA A 25 -37.19 2.03 38.48
CA ALA A 25 -36.64 3.28 39.00
C ALA A 25 -36.02 3.16 40.40
N GLU A 26 -36.59 2.33 41.29
CA GLU A 26 -36.02 2.04 42.60
C GLU A 26 -34.77 1.16 42.50
N VAL A 27 -34.73 0.24 41.54
CA VAL A 27 -33.54 -0.56 41.26
C VAL A 27 -32.43 0.29 40.67
N GLU A 28 -32.76 1.18 39.74
CA GLU A 28 -31.80 2.12 39.16
C GLU A 28 -31.28 3.10 40.21
N GLN A 29 -32.14 3.54 41.13
CA GLN A 29 -31.72 4.33 42.28
C GLN A 29 -30.86 3.54 43.27
N ILE A 30 -31.09 2.23 43.44
CA ILE A 30 -30.26 1.35 44.27
C ILE A 30 -28.91 1.09 43.60
N ALA A 31 -28.89 0.76 42.29
CA ALA A 31 -27.67 0.57 41.50
C ALA A 31 -26.82 1.85 41.49
N HIS A 32 -27.44 3.02 41.35
CA HIS A 32 -26.77 4.32 41.47
C HIS A 32 -26.33 4.66 42.90
N SER A 33 -26.96 4.09 43.94
CA SER A 33 -26.61 4.36 45.34
C SER A 33 -25.43 3.54 45.86
N VAL A 34 -25.01 2.50 45.13
CA VAL A 34 -23.95 1.55 45.53
C VAL A 34 -22.58 1.97 44.95
N VAL A 35 -22.55 2.79 43.90
CA VAL A 35 -21.33 3.24 43.24
C VAL A 35 -21.06 4.71 43.58
N ALA A 36 -19.79 5.08 43.74
CA ALA A 36 -19.35 6.47 43.90
C ALA A 36 -19.91 7.38 42.78
N SER A 37 -19.77 8.70 42.93
CA SER A 37 -20.17 9.69 41.91
C SER A 37 -19.81 9.22 40.49
N ILE A 38 -20.78 9.25 39.57
CA ILE A 38 -20.60 8.84 38.17
C ILE A 38 -19.38 9.57 37.59
N PRO A 39 -18.32 8.85 37.13
CA PRO A 39 -17.18 9.47 36.49
C PRO A 39 -17.63 10.31 35.28
N PRO A 40 -16.95 11.42 34.95
CA PRO A 40 -17.27 12.13 33.72
C PRO A 40 -16.84 11.30 32.50
N GLN A 41 -17.58 11.40 31.39
CA GLN A 41 -17.20 10.75 30.12
C GLN A 41 -15.83 11.23 29.57
N SER A 42 -15.35 12.40 30.02
CA SER A 42 -13.99 12.88 29.74
C SER A 42 -12.91 12.05 30.43
N ASN A 43 -13.26 11.14 31.34
CA ASN A 43 -12.40 10.08 31.86
C ASN A 43 -12.93 8.71 31.37
N PRO A 44 -12.69 8.35 30.10
CA PRO A 44 -13.36 7.23 29.47
C PRO A 44 -13.05 5.88 30.13
N ALA A 45 -11.85 5.69 30.68
CA ALA A 45 -11.47 4.46 31.35
C ALA A 45 -12.23 4.24 32.66
N GLU A 46 -12.28 5.25 33.53
CA GLU A 46 -13.08 5.17 34.77
C GLU A 46 -14.57 5.04 34.48
N TYR A 47 -15.07 5.76 33.47
CA TYR A 47 -16.47 5.69 33.07
C TYR A 47 -16.84 4.31 32.52
N THR A 48 -15.94 3.66 31.77
CA THR A 48 -16.13 2.29 31.27
C THR A 48 -16.19 1.28 32.42
N LYS A 49 -15.25 1.35 33.37
CA LYS A 49 -15.25 0.50 34.58
C LYS A 49 -16.56 0.68 35.36
N TYR A 50 -17.01 1.93 35.54
CA TYR A 50 -18.30 2.26 36.15
C TYR A 50 -19.48 1.58 35.42
N PHE A 51 -19.51 1.61 34.08
CA PHE A 51 -20.58 1.02 33.28
C PHE A 51 -20.69 -0.50 33.49
N VAL A 52 -19.54 -1.19 33.57
CA VAL A 52 -19.47 -2.64 33.86
C VAL A 52 -19.89 -2.93 35.31
N ASP A 53 -19.43 -2.14 36.27
CA ASP A 53 -19.81 -2.29 37.68
C ASP A 53 -21.32 -2.07 37.89
N ALA A 54 -21.92 -1.12 37.16
CA ALA A 54 -23.36 -0.89 37.16
C ALA A 54 -24.13 -2.11 36.61
N ALA A 55 -23.61 -2.75 35.55
CA ALA A 55 -24.20 -3.97 34.99
C ALA A 55 -24.15 -5.14 35.97
N ILE A 56 -23.00 -5.34 36.62
CA ILE A 56 -22.83 -6.37 37.65
C ILE A 56 -23.73 -6.09 38.84
N SER A 57 -23.84 -4.83 39.26
CA SER A 57 -24.74 -4.42 40.36
C SER A 57 -26.20 -4.71 40.02
N ARG A 58 -26.62 -4.45 38.77
CA ARG A 58 -27.96 -4.79 38.27
C ARG A 58 -28.19 -6.30 38.28
N TYR A 59 -27.22 -7.08 37.79
CA TYR A 59 -27.27 -8.54 37.81
C TYR A 59 -27.40 -9.10 39.23
N ASN A 60 -26.61 -8.60 40.17
CA ASN A 60 -26.68 -9.02 41.57
C ASN A 60 -28.03 -8.69 42.22
N ALA A 61 -28.73 -7.64 41.76
CA ALA A 61 -29.99 -7.19 42.32
C ALA A 61 -31.23 -7.82 41.67
N LEU A 62 -31.17 -8.12 40.36
CA LEU A 62 -32.33 -8.52 39.56
C LEU A 62 -32.20 -9.88 38.87
N GLU A 63 -31.06 -10.55 39.03
CA GLU A 63 -30.73 -11.79 38.33
C GLU A 63 -30.63 -11.60 36.79
N LEU A 64 -30.37 -12.70 36.07
CA LEU A 64 -29.96 -12.67 34.67
C LEU A 64 -31.06 -12.15 33.73
N ASP A 65 -32.27 -12.71 33.78
CA ASP A 65 -33.34 -12.40 32.82
C ASP A 65 -33.69 -10.91 32.77
N ALA A 66 -33.82 -10.27 33.94
CA ALA A 66 -34.13 -8.84 34.04
C ALA A 66 -32.93 -7.95 33.66
N THR A 67 -31.70 -8.45 33.84
CA THR A 67 -30.49 -7.77 33.38
C THR A 67 -30.38 -7.80 31.86
N LEU A 68 -30.57 -8.96 31.25
CA LEU A 68 -30.57 -9.10 29.78
C LEU A 68 -31.71 -8.31 29.14
N ALA A 69 -32.91 -8.26 29.75
CA ALA A 69 -34.01 -7.45 29.23
C ALA A 69 -33.67 -5.94 29.15
N HIS A 70 -32.80 -5.44 30.03
CA HIS A 70 -32.32 -4.07 29.96
C HIS A 70 -31.23 -3.90 28.90
N TYR A 71 -30.20 -4.76 28.91
CA TYR A 71 -29.04 -4.62 28.01
C TYR A 71 -29.29 -5.10 26.56
N ASN A 72 -30.40 -5.81 26.31
CA ASN A 72 -30.91 -6.09 24.96
C ASN A 72 -31.79 -4.97 24.40
N SER A 73 -31.62 -3.74 24.91
CA SER A 73 -32.33 -2.55 24.46
C SER A 73 -31.34 -1.45 24.07
N ALA A 74 -31.66 -0.75 22.98
CA ALA A 74 -30.93 0.47 22.58
C ALA A 74 -30.95 1.55 23.67
N ASP A 75 -31.96 1.53 24.57
CA ASP A 75 -32.04 2.46 25.71
C ASP A 75 -30.92 2.27 26.76
N SER A 76 -30.19 1.15 26.70
CA SER A 76 -29.04 0.90 27.60
C SER A 76 -27.71 1.44 27.10
N VAL A 77 -27.71 2.11 25.93
CA VAL A 77 -26.53 2.72 25.33
C VAL A 77 -26.40 4.17 25.81
N ASP A 78 -25.21 4.57 26.26
CA ASP A 78 -24.86 5.96 26.54
C ASP A 78 -23.73 6.41 25.62
N GLY A 79 -24.06 7.14 24.56
CA GLY A 79 -23.11 7.56 23.53
C GLY A 79 -22.44 6.36 22.84
N GLN A 80 -21.17 6.11 23.18
CA GLN A 80 -20.39 4.98 22.67
C GLN A 80 -20.37 3.77 23.61
N TRP A 81 -20.81 3.93 24.86
CA TRP A 81 -20.76 2.89 25.89
C TRP A 81 -22.02 2.03 25.86
N TYR A 82 -21.81 0.72 25.82
CA TYR A 82 -22.86 -0.28 25.88
C TYR A 82 -22.32 -1.54 26.56
N VAL A 83 -23.20 -2.27 27.24
CA VAL A 83 -22.82 -3.51 27.92
C VAL A 83 -23.05 -4.69 26.98
N PHE A 84 -22.09 -5.60 26.99
CA PHE A 84 -22.24 -6.94 26.46
C PHE A 84 -22.10 -7.98 27.58
N VAL A 85 -22.89 -9.05 27.49
CA VAL A 85 -22.88 -10.16 28.46
C VAL A 85 -22.61 -11.46 27.70
N ILE A 86 -21.59 -12.19 28.12
CA ILE A 86 -21.15 -13.44 27.47
C ILE A 86 -21.27 -14.59 28.49
N ASN A 87 -21.78 -15.74 28.05
CA ASN A 87 -21.86 -16.92 28.89
C ASN A 87 -20.53 -17.71 28.93
N GLY A 88 -20.46 -18.76 29.78
CA GLY A 88 -19.24 -19.57 29.93
C GLY A 88 -18.80 -20.36 28.69
N GLU A 89 -19.65 -20.45 27.65
CA GLU A 89 -19.35 -21.10 26.37
C GLU A 89 -18.89 -20.08 25.30
N GLY A 90 -18.83 -18.79 25.64
CA GLY A 90 -18.44 -17.70 24.76
C GLY A 90 -19.55 -17.13 23.89
N GLU A 91 -20.81 -17.49 24.13
CA GLU A 91 -21.95 -16.93 23.42
C GLU A 91 -22.36 -15.58 24.02
N ILE A 92 -22.56 -14.57 23.17
CA ILE A 92 -23.07 -13.25 23.54
C ILE A 92 -24.58 -13.39 23.79
N ILE A 93 -24.97 -13.30 25.07
CA ILE A 93 -26.37 -13.43 25.52
C ILE A 93 -27.02 -12.09 25.87
N GLY A 94 -26.21 -11.03 26.01
CA GLY A 94 -26.67 -9.66 26.25
C GLY A 94 -25.96 -8.68 25.32
N HIS A 95 -26.68 -7.92 24.51
CA HIS A 95 -26.14 -6.87 23.64
C HIS A 95 -27.27 -5.98 23.10
N TYR A 96 -27.04 -4.66 22.95
CA TYR A 96 -28.08 -3.72 22.47
C TYR A 96 -28.51 -4.00 21.01
N ASP A 97 -27.56 -4.41 20.17
CA ASP A 97 -27.79 -4.87 18.80
C ASP A 97 -28.23 -6.35 18.79
N PRO A 98 -29.47 -6.65 18.38
CA PRO A 98 -29.99 -8.02 18.34
C PRO A 98 -29.28 -8.92 17.33
N GLU A 99 -28.57 -8.37 16.33
CA GLU A 99 -27.81 -9.17 15.35
C GLU A 99 -26.56 -9.80 15.97
N VAL A 100 -26.05 -9.23 17.06
CA VAL A 100 -24.87 -9.72 17.79
C VAL A 100 -25.25 -10.82 18.81
N ILE A 101 -26.51 -10.83 19.29
CA ILE A 101 -26.98 -11.82 20.27
C ILE A 101 -26.99 -13.22 19.62
N GLY A 102 -26.45 -14.20 20.34
CA GLY A 102 -26.32 -15.59 19.89
C GLY A 102 -25.06 -15.86 19.06
N GLN A 103 -24.28 -14.83 18.72
CA GLN A 103 -22.95 -15.04 18.14
C GLN A 103 -21.97 -15.51 19.23
N ASN A 104 -20.94 -16.28 18.84
CA ASN A 104 -20.01 -16.90 19.78
C ASN A 104 -18.57 -16.44 19.52
N LEU A 105 -17.86 -16.00 20.56
CA LEU A 105 -16.48 -15.51 20.51
C LEU A 105 -15.46 -16.55 20.01
N ASN A 106 -15.78 -17.84 20.01
CA ASN A 106 -14.95 -18.86 19.38
C ASN A 106 -15.18 -18.98 17.86
N GLY A 107 -16.08 -18.16 17.31
CA GLY A 107 -16.39 -18.03 15.89
C GLY A 107 -15.98 -16.66 15.32
N PRO A 108 -16.50 -16.28 14.13
CA PRO A 108 -16.04 -15.09 13.42
C PRO A 108 -16.16 -13.78 14.19
N ILE A 109 -17.16 -13.62 15.07
CA ILE A 109 -17.35 -12.39 15.87
C ILE A 109 -16.21 -12.14 16.87
N GLY A 110 -15.46 -13.17 17.26
CA GLY A 110 -14.30 -13.06 18.16
C GLY A 110 -12.98 -12.77 17.44
N THR A 111 -13.03 -12.49 16.13
CA THR A 111 -11.88 -12.05 15.33
C THR A 111 -12.20 -10.70 14.72
N ASP A 112 -11.32 -9.73 14.91
CA ASP A 112 -11.55 -8.38 14.41
C ASP A 112 -11.16 -8.21 12.93
N ALA A 113 -11.43 -7.02 12.37
CA ALA A 113 -11.16 -6.72 10.96
C ALA A 113 -9.67 -6.76 10.59
N ASN A 114 -8.77 -6.69 11.58
CA ASN A 114 -7.32 -6.79 11.40
C ASN A 114 -6.83 -8.24 11.54
N GLY A 115 -7.74 -9.20 11.78
CA GLY A 115 -7.42 -10.62 11.95
C GLY A 115 -6.99 -10.99 13.37
N TYR A 116 -7.09 -10.08 14.36
CA TYR A 116 -6.78 -10.41 15.74
C TYR A 116 -7.93 -11.20 16.37
N ASN A 117 -7.63 -12.45 16.77
CA ASN A 117 -8.57 -13.33 17.47
C ASN A 117 -8.65 -12.96 18.96
N PHE A 118 -9.41 -11.92 19.29
CA PHE A 118 -9.59 -11.40 20.65
C PHE A 118 -10.51 -12.27 21.53
N GLY A 119 -11.28 -13.20 20.94
CA GLY A 119 -12.23 -14.05 21.67
C GLY A 119 -11.60 -14.79 22.86
N PRO A 120 -10.51 -15.55 22.69
CA PRO A 120 -9.78 -16.19 23.79
C PRO A 120 -9.29 -15.21 24.85
N ASP A 121 -8.88 -14.00 24.46
CA ASP A 121 -8.38 -12.98 25.39
C ASP A 121 -9.49 -12.45 26.29
N MET A 122 -10.66 -12.20 25.70
CA MET A 122 -11.88 -11.83 26.42
C MET A 122 -12.36 -12.92 27.37
N LEU A 123 -12.29 -14.19 26.93
CA LEU A 123 -12.67 -15.34 27.76
C LEU A 123 -11.72 -15.60 28.94
N ALA A 124 -10.50 -15.06 28.89
CA ALA A 124 -9.51 -15.15 29.96
C ALA A 124 -9.76 -14.15 31.11
N ALA A 125 -10.68 -13.20 30.95
CA ALA A 125 -11.01 -12.23 32.00
C ALA A 125 -11.51 -12.93 33.29
N ASP A 126 -11.11 -12.38 34.43
CA ASP A 126 -11.43 -12.90 35.76
C ASP A 126 -12.25 -11.89 36.59
N GLU A 127 -12.39 -12.17 37.90
CA GLU A 127 -13.15 -11.30 38.81
C GLU A 127 -12.49 -9.95 39.12
N ASN A 128 -11.18 -9.81 38.85
CA ASN A 128 -10.44 -8.55 38.97
C ASN A 128 -10.59 -7.67 37.73
N GLY A 129 -11.07 -8.27 36.63
CA GLY A 129 -11.29 -7.62 35.36
C GLY A 129 -10.04 -7.54 34.49
N LYS A 130 -10.27 -7.40 33.18
CA LYS A 130 -9.24 -7.35 32.15
C LYS A 130 -9.61 -6.33 31.07
N TRP A 131 -8.62 -5.54 30.63
CA TRP A 131 -8.72 -4.76 29.40
C TRP A 131 -8.49 -5.67 28.20
N VAL A 132 -9.35 -5.55 27.18
CA VAL A 132 -9.28 -6.27 25.93
C VAL A 132 -9.55 -5.31 24.78
N SER A 133 -8.55 -5.14 23.93
CA SER A 133 -8.50 -4.15 22.86
C SER A 133 -8.53 -4.79 21.49
N TYR A 134 -9.46 -4.36 20.64
CA TYR A 134 -9.76 -4.92 19.32
C TYR A 134 -10.42 -3.86 18.45
N VAL A 135 -10.45 -4.03 17.12
CA VAL A 135 -11.24 -3.13 16.27
C VAL A 135 -12.70 -3.59 16.16
N PHE A 136 -13.63 -2.66 16.31
CA PHE A 136 -15.06 -2.97 16.27
C PHE A 136 -15.87 -1.79 15.74
N LYS A 137 -17.11 -2.06 15.33
CA LYS A 137 -18.02 -1.01 14.86
C LYS A 137 -18.44 -0.10 16.01
N ASN A 138 -18.07 1.17 15.93
CA ASN A 138 -18.50 2.19 16.89
C ASN A 138 -20.00 2.52 16.67
N PRO A 139 -20.88 2.35 17.68
CA PRO A 139 -22.29 2.65 17.54
C PRO A 139 -22.59 4.14 17.29
N ALA A 140 -21.69 5.04 17.69
CA ALA A 140 -21.88 6.49 17.56
C ALA A 140 -21.52 7.00 16.16
N THR A 141 -20.52 6.41 15.51
CA THR A 141 -20.01 6.83 14.18
C THR A 141 -20.37 5.87 13.06
N ALA A 142 -20.70 4.61 13.40
CA ALA A 142 -20.86 3.47 12.50
C ALA A 142 -19.57 3.00 11.80
N GLU A 143 -18.42 3.58 12.15
CA GLU A 143 -17.10 3.23 11.61
C GLU A 143 -16.45 2.07 12.37
N ILE A 144 -15.50 1.37 11.73
CA ILE A 144 -14.65 0.39 12.40
C ILE A 144 -13.50 1.14 13.08
N GLU A 145 -13.46 1.10 14.40
CA GLU A 145 -12.52 1.87 15.22
C GLU A 145 -11.88 0.99 16.31
N SER A 146 -10.74 1.42 16.84
CA SER A 146 -10.11 0.74 17.99
C SER A 146 -10.99 0.89 19.22
N LYS A 147 -11.38 -0.25 19.81
CA LYS A 147 -12.24 -0.36 20.98
C LYS A 147 -11.46 -1.00 22.12
N HIS A 148 -11.57 -0.41 23.30
CA HIS A 148 -10.90 -0.88 24.52
C HIS A 148 -11.96 -1.26 25.54
N SER A 149 -12.13 -2.56 25.78
CA SER A 149 -13.21 -3.09 26.63
C SER A 149 -12.70 -3.54 27.98
N TRP A 150 -13.34 -3.08 29.06
CA TRP A 150 -13.16 -3.64 30.39
C TRP A 150 -14.10 -4.83 30.53
N VAL A 151 -13.58 -5.99 30.90
CA VAL A 151 -14.35 -7.23 30.98
C VAL A 151 -14.14 -7.86 32.35
N VAL A 152 -15.22 -8.13 33.07
CA VAL A 152 -15.21 -8.68 34.43
C VAL A 152 -16.05 -9.94 34.49
N LYS A 153 -15.51 -10.99 35.11
CA LYS A 153 -16.22 -12.25 35.34
C LYS A 153 -17.04 -12.23 36.63
N ARG A 154 -18.30 -12.63 36.54
CA ARG A 154 -19.20 -12.84 37.69
C ARG A 154 -20.12 -14.04 37.44
N ASP A 155 -20.12 -15.00 38.36
CA ASP A 155 -20.96 -16.21 38.30
C ASP A 155 -20.88 -17.00 36.98
N GLY A 156 -19.69 -17.02 36.36
CA GLY A 156 -19.48 -17.69 35.08
C GLY A 156 -19.94 -16.92 33.85
N LEU A 157 -20.45 -15.68 34.03
CA LEU A 157 -20.75 -14.72 32.98
C LEU A 157 -19.64 -13.68 32.90
N LEU A 158 -19.38 -13.15 31.71
CA LEU A 158 -18.52 -11.99 31.49
C LEU A 158 -19.40 -10.78 31.21
N PHE A 159 -19.18 -9.70 31.95
CA PHE A 159 -19.79 -8.41 31.73
C PHE A 159 -18.73 -7.47 31.18
N GLY A 160 -18.98 -6.84 30.05
CA GLY A 160 -18.04 -5.88 29.49
C GLY A 160 -18.69 -4.67 28.85
N SER A 161 -17.92 -3.60 28.78
CA SER A 161 -18.22 -2.36 28.06
C SER A 161 -16.89 -1.78 27.60
N GLY A 162 -16.91 -0.90 26.60
CA GLY A 162 -15.68 -0.29 26.09
C GLY A 162 -15.89 1.10 25.55
N TRP A 163 -14.77 1.80 25.35
CA TRP A 163 -14.72 3.08 24.65
C TRP A 163 -13.87 2.95 23.39
N TYR A 164 -14.13 3.82 22.42
CA TYR A 164 -13.38 3.91 21.18
C TYR A 164 -12.45 5.11 21.25
N THR A 165 -11.18 4.91 20.90
CA THR A 165 -10.15 5.95 20.95
C THR A 165 -9.08 5.68 19.93
N ASP A 166 -8.31 6.72 19.60
CA ASP A 166 -7.11 6.56 18.79
C ASP A 166 -6.09 5.64 19.51
N PRO A 167 -5.45 4.69 18.80
CA PRO A 167 -4.41 3.81 19.35
C PRO A 167 -3.33 4.53 20.19
N ALA A 168 -3.01 5.78 19.85
CA ALA A 168 -2.03 6.58 20.57
C ALA A 168 -2.49 6.95 21.98
N ASP A 169 -3.75 7.38 22.11
CA ASP A 169 -4.34 7.73 23.39
C ASP A 169 -4.40 6.50 24.30
N TYR A 170 -4.76 5.35 23.73
CA TYR A 170 -4.74 4.10 24.50
C TYR A 170 -3.33 3.70 24.94
N THR A 171 -2.34 3.87 24.07
CA THR A 171 -0.94 3.58 24.40
C THR A 171 -0.46 4.44 25.57
N ARG A 172 -0.77 5.75 25.55
CA ARG A 172 -0.46 6.67 26.66
C ARG A 172 -1.14 6.22 27.95
N PHE A 173 -2.44 5.92 27.89
CA PHE A 173 -3.19 5.37 29.01
C PHE A 173 -2.57 4.08 29.56
N PHE A 174 -2.15 3.16 28.69
CA PHE A 174 -1.60 1.87 29.10
C PHE A 174 -0.25 2.01 29.82
N VAL A 175 0.58 2.97 29.39
CA VAL A 175 1.81 3.35 30.11
C VAL A 175 1.50 4.03 31.44
N ASP A 176 0.50 4.92 31.47
CA ASP A 176 0.08 5.59 32.70
C ASP A 176 -0.47 4.60 33.75
N GLU A 177 -1.25 3.59 33.33
CA GLU A 177 -1.69 2.48 34.22
C GLU A 177 -0.51 1.68 34.76
N ALA A 178 0.54 1.45 33.95
CA ALA A 178 1.75 0.76 34.40
C ALA A 178 2.50 1.55 35.48
N ILE A 179 2.60 2.86 35.29
CA ILE A 179 3.18 3.79 36.26
C ILE A 179 2.29 3.86 37.51
N ALA A 180 0.96 3.85 37.36
CA ALA A 180 0.02 3.83 38.48
C ALA A 180 0.16 2.54 39.32
N ARG A 181 0.29 1.39 38.66
CA ARG A 181 0.58 0.10 39.32
C ARG A 181 1.92 0.13 40.05
N TYR A 182 2.96 0.69 39.42
CA TYR A 182 4.25 0.88 40.09
C TYR A 182 4.12 1.71 41.37
N LYS A 183 3.34 2.79 41.33
CA LYS A 183 3.09 3.66 42.49
C LYS A 183 2.28 2.96 43.60
N SER A 184 1.35 2.07 43.26
CA SER A 184 0.49 1.39 44.22
C SER A 184 1.11 0.14 44.83
N ASP A 185 1.71 -0.69 43.98
CA ASP A 185 2.14 -2.06 44.32
C ASP A 185 3.67 -2.14 44.51
N GLY A 186 4.41 -1.17 43.96
CA GLY A 186 5.86 -1.15 43.98
C GLY A 186 6.50 -1.93 42.83
N LEU A 187 7.83 -1.86 42.75
CA LEU A 187 8.60 -2.42 41.63
C LEU A 187 8.42 -3.94 41.48
N GLU A 188 8.59 -4.70 42.55
CA GLU A 188 8.61 -6.17 42.48
C GLU A 188 7.30 -6.75 41.91
N ASP A 189 6.15 -6.29 42.42
CA ASP A 189 4.83 -6.73 41.97
C ASP A 189 4.52 -6.24 40.54
N THR A 190 4.99 -5.04 40.19
CA THR A 190 4.86 -4.51 38.83
C THR A 190 5.64 -5.34 37.81
N LEU A 191 6.91 -5.67 38.12
CA LEU A 191 7.72 -6.55 37.27
C LEU A 191 7.11 -7.94 37.18
N ALA A 192 6.58 -8.48 38.29
CA ALA A 192 5.96 -9.80 38.31
C ALA A 192 4.75 -9.85 37.36
N TYR A 193 3.91 -8.82 37.34
CA TYR A 193 2.76 -8.72 36.43
C TYR A 193 3.18 -8.56 34.97
N TYR A 194 4.03 -7.58 34.63
CA TYR A 194 4.41 -7.31 33.24
C TYR A 194 5.39 -8.32 32.61
N ASN A 195 5.84 -9.31 33.40
CA ASN A 195 6.57 -10.47 32.92
C ASN A 195 5.66 -11.65 32.50
N THR A 196 4.34 -11.47 32.49
CA THR A 196 3.39 -12.53 32.10
C THR A 196 2.67 -12.20 30.80
N VAL A 197 2.20 -13.24 30.10
CA VAL A 197 1.43 -13.10 28.85
C VAL A 197 0.05 -12.49 29.10
N GLU A 198 -0.47 -12.64 30.32
CA GLU A 198 -1.75 -12.09 30.75
C GLU A 198 -1.73 -10.55 30.86
N SER A 199 -0.53 -9.95 30.94
CA SER A 199 -0.34 -8.49 30.95
C SER A 199 -0.40 -7.83 29.57
N ILE A 200 -0.48 -8.64 28.50
CA ILE A 200 -0.67 -8.17 27.13
C ILE A 200 -2.16 -7.88 26.93
N ASP A 201 -2.43 -6.81 26.21
CA ASP A 201 -3.77 -6.44 25.76
C ASP A 201 -3.73 -6.20 24.24
N GLY A 202 -4.25 -7.16 23.46
CA GLY A 202 -4.17 -7.12 22.00
C GLY A 202 -2.72 -7.00 21.50
N GLN A 203 -2.40 -5.85 20.93
CA GLN A 203 -1.05 -5.51 20.48
C GLN A 203 -0.19 -4.76 21.52
N TRP A 204 -0.82 -4.25 22.59
CA TRP A 204 -0.17 -3.48 23.63
C TRP A 204 0.44 -4.37 24.69
N TYR A 205 1.69 -4.09 25.03
CA TYR A 205 2.39 -4.71 26.13
C TYR A 205 3.35 -3.69 26.73
N VAL A 206 3.53 -3.76 28.05
CA VAL A 206 4.50 -2.91 28.74
C VAL A 206 5.83 -3.62 28.79
N PHE A 207 6.89 -2.85 28.57
CA PHE A 207 8.23 -3.24 28.93
C PHE A 207 8.87 -2.13 29.78
N ILE A 208 9.73 -2.55 30.71
CA ILE A 208 10.37 -1.65 31.67
C ILE A 208 11.87 -1.76 31.49
N VAL A 209 12.53 -0.61 31.40
CA VAL A 209 13.97 -0.46 31.24
C VAL A 209 14.55 0.23 32.48
N ASP A 210 15.69 -0.25 32.97
CA ASP A 210 16.37 0.33 34.12
C ASP A 210 17.23 1.57 33.77
N GLU A 211 17.88 2.14 34.78
CA GLU A 211 18.75 3.32 34.64
C GLU A 211 19.96 3.08 33.73
N ASP A 212 20.44 1.83 33.66
CA ASP A 212 21.58 1.43 32.82
C ASP A 212 21.13 1.08 31.37
N GLY A 213 19.84 1.12 31.09
CA GLY A 213 19.26 0.88 29.77
C GLY A 213 18.92 -0.58 29.48
N TYR A 214 19.02 -1.50 30.44
CA TYR A 214 18.65 -2.90 30.26
C TYR A 214 17.15 -3.12 30.45
N THR A 215 16.55 -3.97 29.62
CA THR A 215 15.15 -4.35 29.80
C THR A 215 15.00 -5.25 31.04
N ILE A 216 14.33 -4.77 32.09
CA ILE A 216 14.10 -5.52 33.34
C ILE A 216 12.71 -6.16 33.41
N SER A 217 11.76 -5.70 32.59
CA SER A 217 10.45 -6.33 32.44
C SER A 217 10.04 -6.45 30.99
N HIS A 218 9.57 -7.63 30.62
CA HIS A 218 8.98 -7.91 29.32
C HIS A 218 8.22 -9.24 29.38
N TYR A 219 7.03 -9.33 28.77
CA TYR A 219 6.24 -10.56 28.72
C TYR A 219 7.02 -11.73 28.07
N ASN A 220 7.72 -11.45 26.95
CA ASN A 220 8.65 -12.40 26.32
C ASN A 220 9.93 -12.53 27.17
N PRO A 221 10.19 -13.72 27.75
CA PRO A 221 11.36 -13.98 28.57
C PRO A 221 12.71 -13.66 27.91
N GLU A 222 12.81 -13.81 26.59
CA GLU A 222 14.05 -13.65 25.82
C GLU A 222 14.49 -12.18 25.70
N LEU A 223 13.56 -11.25 25.89
CA LEU A 223 13.83 -9.81 25.81
C LEU A 223 14.23 -9.21 27.16
N ARG A 224 14.21 -9.99 28.24
CA ARG A 224 14.67 -9.57 29.57
C ARG A 224 16.19 -9.67 29.65
N GLY A 225 16.80 -8.64 30.21
CA GLY A 225 18.25 -8.43 30.18
C GLY A 225 18.78 -7.99 28.81
N ARG A 226 17.91 -7.58 27.87
CA ARG A 226 18.35 -7.08 26.57
C ARG A 226 19.21 -5.83 26.76
N ASP A 227 20.43 -5.91 26.25
CA ASP A 227 21.43 -4.85 26.26
C ASP A 227 20.96 -3.67 25.40
N PRO A 228 21.13 -2.41 25.87
CA PRO A 228 20.75 -1.23 25.11
C PRO A 228 21.43 -1.11 23.75
N SER A 229 22.67 -1.59 23.60
CA SER A 229 23.41 -1.58 22.32
C SER A 229 22.83 -2.53 21.26
N LEU A 230 21.93 -3.45 21.65
CA LEU A 230 21.27 -4.40 20.76
C LEU A 230 19.89 -3.92 20.27
N ARG A 231 19.52 -2.66 20.50
CA ARG A 231 18.27 -2.07 20.02
C ARG A 231 18.43 -1.52 18.61
N VAL A 232 18.70 -2.43 17.68
CA VAL A 232 18.67 -2.20 16.23
C VAL A 232 17.46 -2.95 15.67
N ASP A 233 16.67 -2.32 14.81
CA ASP A 233 15.54 -2.97 14.14
C ASP A 233 15.94 -3.62 12.81
N ALA A 234 14.96 -4.21 12.11
CA ALA A 234 15.17 -4.92 10.84
C ALA A 234 15.63 -4.01 9.69
N THR A 235 15.52 -2.69 9.83
CA THR A 235 15.99 -1.71 8.83
C THR A 235 17.42 -1.23 9.12
N GLY A 236 18.00 -1.66 10.25
CA GLY A 236 19.31 -1.17 10.71
C GLY A 236 19.23 0.09 11.57
N TYR A 237 18.03 0.59 11.88
CA TYR A 237 17.84 1.75 12.73
C TYR A 237 18.11 1.42 14.21
N PHE A 238 19.12 2.08 14.78
CA PHE A 238 19.46 1.97 16.20
C PHE A 238 18.56 2.89 17.04
N TYR A 239 17.44 2.35 17.51
CA TYR A 239 16.44 3.06 18.31
C TYR A 239 16.76 3.13 19.82
N GLY A 240 17.88 2.53 20.25
CA GLY A 240 18.26 2.43 21.66
C GLY A 240 18.46 3.78 22.34
N ASP A 241 19.27 4.66 21.74
CA ASP A 241 19.52 6.00 22.29
C ASP A 241 18.25 6.86 22.26
N ASP A 242 17.45 6.72 21.20
CA ASP A 242 16.21 7.47 21.04
C ASP A 242 15.22 7.12 22.17
N LEU A 243 14.99 5.83 22.39
CA LEU A 243 14.18 5.31 23.49
C LEU A 243 14.69 5.81 24.85
N LEU A 244 16.00 5.72 25.11
CA LEU A 244 16.57 6.10 26.40
C LEU A 244 16.57 7.62 26.67
N SER A 245 16.40 8.43 25.61
CA SER A 245 16.25 9.89 25.71
C SER A 245 14.89 10.34 26.26
N ALA A 246 13.92 9.43 26.40
CA ALA A 246 12.61 9.75 26.93
C ALA A 246 12.68 10.35 28.36
N THR A 247 11.80 11.31 28.61
CA THR A 247 11.72 12.07 29.87
C THR A 247 10.41 11.78 30.62
N GLU A 248 10.17 12.47 31.74
CA GLU A 248 8.89 12.39 32.45
C GLU A 248 7.71 12.93 31.62
N ASN A 249 7.97 13.77 30.61
CA ASN A 249 6.95 14.25 29.67
C ASN A 249 6.60 13.21 28.58
N GLY A 250 7.34 12.11 28.55
CA GLY A 250 7.25 11.05 27.55
C GLY A 250 7.87 11.40 26.20
N LYS A 251 8.02 10.37 25.36
CA LYS A 251 8.53 10.48 23.99
C LYS A 251 7.96 9.35 23.12
N TRP A 252 7.59 9.67 21.88
CA TRP A 252 7.29 8.68 20.85
C TRP A 252 8.59 8.20 20.18
N VAL A 253 8.74 6.89 20.05
CA VAL A 253 9.88 6.24 19.37
C VAL A 253 9.37 5.12 18.48
N SER A 254 9.71 5.19 17.20
CA SER A 254 9.17 4.37 16.14
C SER A 254 10.25 3.49 15.51
N TYR A 255 9.99 2.20 15.43
CA TYR A 255 10.94 1.19 14.94
C TYR A 255 10.20 -0.06 14.46
N VAL A 256 10.85 -0.89 13.64
CA VAL A 256 10.25 -2.16 13.18
C VAL A 256 10.38 -3.22 14.27
N PHE A 257 9.27 -3.87 14.64
CA PHE A 257 9.29 -4.91 15.65
C PHE A 257 8.26 -5.99 15.39
N LYS A 258 8.44 -7.15 16.04
CA LYS A 258 7.46 -8.23 15.96
C LYS A 258 6.17 -7.82 16.66
N ASN A 259 5.06 -7.83 15.94
CA ASN A 259 3.72 -7.59 16.46
C ASN A 259 3.20 -8.84 17.18
N PRO A 260 2.83 -8.77 18.47
CA PRO A 260 2.35 -9.94 19.21
C PRO A 260 0.97 -10.42 18.76
N ALA A 261 0.14 -9.55 18.17
CA ALA A 261 -1.20 -9.89 17.72
C ALA A 261 -1.20 -10.66 16.39
N THR A 262 -0.31 -10.30 15.46
CA THR A 262 -0.23 -10.89 14.11
C THR A 262 0.95 -11.86 13.95
N GLY A 263 2.01 -11.69 14.75
CA GLY A 263 3.28 -12.39 14.63
C GLY A 263 4.23 -11.84 13.56
N GLY A 264 3.80 -10.87 12.75
CA GLY A 264 4.58 -10.22 11.69
C GLY A 264 5.58 -9.18 12.20
N LEU A 265 6.49 -8.73 11.33
CA LEU A 265 7.33 -7.56 11.58
C LEU A 265 6.61 -6.33 11.04
N ASP A 266 6.20 -5.43 11.93
CA ASP A 266 5.41 -4.25 11.60
C ASP A 266 6.08 -2.99 12.19
N SER A 267 5.74 -1.80 11.68
CA SER A 267 6.16 -0.54 12.29
C SER A 267 5.47 -0.36 13.64
N LYS A 268 6.27 -0.29 14.71
CA LYS A 268 5.83 -0.09 16.08
C LYS A 268 6.10 1.34 16.50
N HIS A 269 5.10 1.98 17.10
CA HIS A 269 5.15 3.34 17.62
C HIS A 269 5.02 3.30 19.14
N THR A 270 6.12 3.54 19.84
CA THR A 270 6.24 3.33 21.29
C THR A 270 6.21 4.64 22.05
N TRP A 271 5.28 4.77 23.00
CA TRP A 271 5.33 5.82 24.02
C TRP A 271 6.23 5.35 25.15
N ALA A 272 7.27 6.10 25.46
CA ALA A 272 8.17 5.83 26.56
C ALA A 272 8.13 6.99 27.56
N VAL A 273 7.96 6.69 28.84
CA VAL A 273 7.92 7.67 29.93
C VAL A 273 8.91 7.27 31.02
N ARG A 274 9.77 8.20 31.43
CA ARG A 274 10.68 8.00 32.54
C ARG A 274 9.98 8.32 33.87
N HIS A 275 10.10 7.45 34.87
CA HIS A 275 9.55 7.63 36.21
C HIS A 275 10.43 6.89 37.24
N ASP A 276 10.87 7.60 38.29
CA ASP A 276 11.74 7.05 39.36
C ASP A 276 12.97 6.30 38.82
N GLY A 277 13.64 6.88 37.82
CA GLY A 277 14.84 6.31 37.18
C GLY A 277 14.54 5.21 36.15
N LEU A 278 13.35 4.61 36.19
CA LEU A 278 12.90 3.57 35.25
C LEU A 278 12.23 4.19 34.04
N LEU A 279 12.24 3.48 32.91
CA LEU A 279 11.51 3.84 31.71
C LEU A 279 10.41 2.81 31.46
N PHE A 280 9.16 3.28 31.47
CA PHE A 280 7.96 2.51 31.18
C PHE A 280 7.56 2.77 29.75
N ALA A 281 7.35 1.71 28.97
CA ALA A 281 7.06 1.87 27.56
C ALA A 281 6.06 0.84 27.04
N SER A 282 5.18 1.30 26.15
CA SER A 282 4.27 0.47 25.37
C SER A 282 4.07 1.10 24.00
N GLY A 283 3.54 0.36 23.04
CA GLY A 283 3.34 0.90 21.69
C GLY A 283 2.29 0.13 20.92
N TRP A 284 1.78 0.77 19.87
CA TRP A 284 0.90 0.16 18.89
C TRP A 284 1.64 -0.04 17.57
N TYR A 285 1.09 -0.90 16.72
CA TYR A 285 1.60 -1.18 15.39
C TYR A 285 0.64 -0.61 14.36
N ALA A 286 1.16 0.18 13.43
CA ALA A 286 0.37 0.82 12.38
C ALA A 286 1.18 0.92 11.09
N ASN A 287 0.48 1.10 9.98
CA ASN A 287 1.16 1.45 8.74
C ASN A 287 1.84 2.83 8.93
N PRO A 288 3.08 3.02 8.43
CA PRO A 288 3.74 4.32 8.34
C PRO A 288 2.85 5.51 7.98
N ALA A 289 1.90 5.34 7.05
CA ALA A 289 0.98 6.39 6.63
C ALA A 289 0.02 6.86 7.74
N GLU A 290 -0.52 5.91 8.52
CA GLU A 290 -1.41 6.20 9.64
C GLU A 290 -0.64 6.94 10.73
N TYR A 291 0.58 6.50 11.04
CA TYR A 291 1.42 7.17 12.01
C TYR A 291 1.84 8.58 11.57
N THR A 292 2.13 8.78 10.29
CA THR A 292 2.40 10.11 9.74
C THR A 292 1.20 11.04 9.91
N LYS A 293 -0.03 10.58 9.62
CA LYS A 293 -1.26 11.36 9.86
C LYS A 293 -1.42 11.68 11.35
N PHE A 294 -1.17 10.71 12.23
CA PHE A 294 -1.17 10.91 13.69
C PHE A 294 -0.20 12.01 14.12
N LEU A 295 1.08 11.95 13.73
CA LEU A 295 2.08 12.94 14.15
C LEU A 295 1.71 14.37 13.73
N VAL A 296 1.14 14.54 12.54
CA VAL A 296 0.66 15.86 12.08
C VAL A 296 -0.51 16.33 12.94
N ASN A 297 -1.44 15.44 13.28
CA ASN A 297 -2.57 15.78 14.14
C ASN A 297 -2.12 16.08 15.59
N ASP A 298 -1.22 15.29 16.16
CA ASP A 298 -0.64 15.50 17.49
C ASP A 298 0.11 16.85 17.57
N ALA A 299 0.83 17.22 16.50
CA ALA A 299 1.44 18.55 16.39
C ALA A 299 0.42 19.70 16.36
N ILE A 300 -0.71 19.50 15.69
CA ILE A 300 -1.81 20.47 15.67
C ILE A 300 -2.50 20.55 17.03
N GLU A 301 -2.66 19.44 17.75
CA GLU A 301 -3.19 19.45 19.13
C GLU A 301 -2.23 20.11 20.12
N MET A 302 -0.91 19.91 19.96
CA MET A 302 0.10 20.67 20.70
C MET A 302 -0.03 22.18 20.40
N TYR A 303 -0.21 22.54 19.13
CA TYR A 303 -0.45 23.94 18.75
C TYR A 303 -1.68 24.54 19.44
N LYS A 304 -2.80 23.81 19.46
CA LYS A 304 -4.04 24.25 20.11
C LYS A 304 -3.90 24.40 21.63
N SER A 305 -3.17 23.50 22.27
CA SER A 305 -3.08 23.43 23.74
C SER A 305 -1.93 24.28 24.33
N ALA A 306 -0.75 24.24 23.72
CA ALA A 306 0.46 24.91 24.20
C ALA A 306 0.77 26.22 23.45
N GLY A 307 0.12 26.45 22.30
CA GLY A 307 0.30 27.64 21.48
C GLY A 307 1.52 27.59 20.55
N ARG A 308 1.60 28.59 19.65
CA ARG A 308 2.58 28.66 18.57
C ARG A 308 4.03 28.58 19.04
N GLU A 309 4.43 29.39 20.03
CA GLU A 309 5.83 29.48 20.46
C GLU A 309 6.34 28.15 21.01
N SER A 310 5.58 27.50 21.91
CA SER A 310 5.96 26.22 22.49
C SER A 310 6.05 25.12 21.44
N THR A 311 5.12 25.13 20.49
CA THR A 311 5.06 24.14 19.40
C THR A 311 6.25 24.28 18.46
N LEU A 312 6.57 25.50 18.02
CA LEU A 312 7.73 25.74 17.17
C LEU A 312 9.05 25.46 17.89
N ALA A 313 9.15 25.75 19.19
CA ALA A 313 10.33 25.42 19.98
C ALA A 313 10.57 23.91 20.07
N HIS A 314 9.50 23.12 20.24
CA HIS A 314 9.59 21.66 20.25
C HIS A 314 9.98 21.11 18.87
N PHE A 315 9.23 21.43 17.82
CA PHE A 315 9.50 20.91 16.47
C PHE A 315 10.71 21.53 15.76
N SER A 316 11.43 22.44 16.43
CA SER A 316 12.75 22.93 15.99
C SER A 316 13.91 22.35 16.79
N SER A 317 13.66 21.34 17.62
CA SER A 317 14.68 20.63 18.38
C SER A 317 14.93 19.24 17.80
N ALA A 318 16.14 18.72 18.01
CA ALA A 318 16.47 17.34 17.67
C ALA A 318 15.65 16.31 18.47
N ASP A 319 15.11 16.70 19.64
CA ASP A 319 14.29 15.83 20.48
C ASP A 319 12.93 15.50 19.84
N SER A 320 12.51 16.30 18.84
CA SER A 320 11.28 16.06 18.07
C SER A 320 11.45 15.08 16.91
N LEU A 321 12.68 14.61 16.67
CA LEU A 321 12.95 13.54 15.71
C LEU A 321 12.53 12.20 16.33
N ASP A 322 11.83 11.40 15.53
CA ASP A 322 11.40 10.05 15.85
C ASP A 322 11.81 9.10 14.71
N GLY A 323 13.00 8.52 14.82
CA GLY A 323 13.62 7.74 13.74
C GLY A 323 13.67 8.52 12.43
N GLN A 324 12.84 8.12 11.46
CA GLN A 324 12.70 8.80 10.17
C GLN A 324 11.65 9.93 10.16
N TRP A 325 10.72 9.93 11.13
CA TRP A 325 9.63 10.88 11.20
C TRP A 325 10.03 12.15 11.94
N TYR A 326 9.53 13.27 11.45
CA TYR A 326 9.66 14.57 12.08
C TYR A 326 8.57 15.50 11.57
N VAL A 327 8.16 16.43 12.41
CA VAL A 327 7.21 17.46 12.03
C VAL A 327 7.94 18.68 11.48
N PHE A 328 7.48 19.20 10.36
CA PHE A 328 7.85 20.49 9.83
C PHE A 328 6.64 21.43 9.82
N VAL A 329 6.89 22.71 10.08
CA VAL A 329 5.88 23.75 10.15
C VAL A 329 6.23 24.86 9.17
N ILE A 330 5.31 25.18 8.26
CA ILE A 330 5.49 26.16 7.19
C ILE A 330 4.53 27.32 7.40
N HIS A 331 5.00 28.54 7.22
CA HIS A 331 4.15 29.72 7.17
C HIS A 331 3.36 29.75 5.86
N ALA A 332 2.03 29.82 5.93
CA ALA A 332 1.14 29.62 4.79
C ALA A 332 0.11 30.75 4.65
N GLU A 333 0.42 31.99 5.05
CA GLU A 333 -0.51 33.10 4.90
C GLU A 333 -0.65 33.55 3.43
N ARG A 334 -1.90 33.66 2.98
CA ARG A 334 -2.28 33.85 1.56
C ARG A 334 -1.84 35.20 0.96
N PHE A 335 -1.38 36.16 1.76
CA PHE A 335 -1.16 37.55 1.34
C PHE A 335 0.13 38.21 1.86
N GLN A 336 1.13 37.44 2.28
CA GLN A 336 2.43 37.97 2.72
C GLN A 336 3.57 37.40 1.89
N ASP A 337 4.65 38.18 1.74
CA ASP A 337 5.90 37.81 1.06
C ASP A 337 6.66 36.65 1.75
N GLU A 338 6.09 36.09 2.84
CA GLU A 338 6.65 35.04 3.69
C GLU A 338 5.93 33.67 3.53
N SER A 339 4.96 33.54 2.61
CA SER A 339 4.35 32.22 2.33
C SER A 339 5.39 31.22 1.83
N GLY A 340 5.40 30.02 2.39
CA GLY A 340 6.36 28.95 2.08
C GLY A 340 7.59 28.93 2.96
N VAL A 341 7.76 29.86 3.91
CA VAL A 341 8.91 29.83 4.83
C VAL A 341 8.74 28.71 5.86
N ILE A 342 9.76 27.86 5.99
CA ILE A 342 9.85 26.83 7.03
C ILE A 342 10.20 27.50 8.36
N ILE A 343 9.32 27.38 9.35
CA ILE A 343 9.43 28.02 10.67
C ILE A 343 9.53 27.03 11.82
N GLY A 344 9.34 25.73 11.57
CA GLY A 344 9.63 24.64 12.49
C GLY A 344 10.20 23.46 11.71
N HIS A 345 11.35 22.93 12.12
CA HIS A 345 12.01 21.77 11.54
C HIS A 345 13.16 21.32 12.45
N TYR A 346 13.33 20.00 12.66
CA TYR A 346 14.38 19.45 13.52
C TYR A 346 15.81 19.84 13.05
N ASP A 347 16.05 19.84 11.73
CA ASP A 347 17.29 20.35 11.13
C ASP A 347 17.29 21.89 11.09
N PRO A 348 18.19 22.56 11.85
CA PRO A 348 18.29 24.02 11.85
C PRO A 348 18.60 24.63 10.49
N SER A 349 19.18 23.86 9.55
CA SER A 349 19.52 24.33 8.22
C SER A 349 18.29 24.61 7.34
N ALA A 350 17.16 23.96 7.62
CA ALA A 350 15.90 24.15 6.91
C ALA A 350 15.15 25.41 7.36
N LEU A 351 15.36 25.86 8.61
CA LEU A 351 14.67 27.01 9.18
C LEU A 351 14.96 28.30 8.40
N GLY A 352 13.91 29.03 8.03
CA GLY A 352 13.98 30.25 7.25
C GLY A 352 14.13 30.06 5.74
N GLN A 353 14.33 28.82 5.26
CA GLN A 353 14.27 28.54 3.83
C GLN A 353 12.82 28.58 3.33
N ASN A 354 12.63 28.92 2.05
CA ASN A 354 11.31 29.04 1.44
C ASN A 354 11.07 27.93 0.41
N LEU A 355 9.94 27.23 0.51
CA LEU A 355 9.52 26.17 -0.41
C LEU A 355 9.31 26.62 -1.86
N ASN A 356 9.12 27.91 -2.12
CA ASN A 356 9.13 28.44 -3.49
C ASN A 356 10.56 28.63 -4.06
N GLY A 357 11.58 28.36 -3.24
CA GLY A 357 12.99 28.36 -3.62
C GLY A 357 13.58 26.95 -3.74
N PRO A 358 14.93 26.82 -3.72
CA PRO A 358 15.61 25.56 -3.98
C PRO A 358 15.23 24.40 -3.06
N ILE A 359 14.88 24.65 -1.79
CA ILE A 359 14.50 23.59 -0.85
C ILE A 359 13.17 22.91 -1.20
N GLY A 360 12.28 23.57 -1.94
CA GLY A 360 11.03 22.98 -2.42
C GLY A 360 11.16 22.36 -3.82
N THR A 361 12.39 22.09 -4.26
CA THR A 361 12.71 21.32 -5.47
C THR A 361 13.58 20.15 -5.08
N ASP A 362 13.19 18.95 -5.46
CA ASP A 362 13.94 17.75 -5.13
C ASP A 362 15.06 17.44 -6.13
N ALA A 363 15.83 16.38 -5.87
CA ALA A 363 16.98 16.00 -6.69
C ALA A 363 16.60 15.51 -8.11
N THR A 364 15.33 15.15 -8.33
CA THR A 364 14.81 14.79 -9.67
C THR A 364 14.40 16.03 -10.48
N GLY A 365 14.36 17.20 -9.85
CA GLY A 365 13.87 18.45 -10.42
C GLY A 365 12.37 18.69 -10.21
N TYR A 366 11.69 17.84 -9.43
CA TYR A 366 10.28 18.02 -9.09
C TYR A 366 10.12 19.16 -8.06
N THR A 367 9.28 20.14 -8.39
CA THR A 367 8.99 21.31 -7.55
C THR A 367 7.79 21.04 -6.64
N PHE A 368 8.02 20.37 -5.52
CA PHE A 368 6.97 19.97 -4.57
C PHE A 368 6.46 21.10 -3.66
N GLY A 369 7.18 22.23 -3.58
CA GLY A 369 6.81 23.36 -2.72
C GLY A 369 5.40 23.92 -2.96
N PRO A 370 5.01 24.24 -4.22
CA PRO A 370 3.64 24.63 -4.57
C PRO A 370 2.57 23.60 -4.14
N ASP A 371 2.89 22.31 -4.25
CA ASP A 371 1.98 21.22 -3.89
C ASP A 371 1.72 21.18 -2.39
N MET A 372 2.76 21.34 -1.57
CA MET A 372 2.58 21.51 -0.12
C MET A 372 1.76 22.75 0.22
N LEU A 373 2.03 23.88 -0.44
CA LEU A 373 1.31 25.14 -0.21
C LEU A 373 -0.16 25.10 -0.63
N SER A 374 -0.55 24.14 -1.47
CA SER A 374 -1.94 23.88 -1.85
C SER A 374 -2.75 23.15 -0.77
N ALA A 375 -2.10 22.66 0.29
CA ALA A 375 -2.76 21.91 1.36
C ALA A 375 -3.93 22.67 1.99
N THR A 376 -4.95 21.90 2.37
CA THR A 376 -6.16 22.39 3.04
C THR A 376 -6.25 21.83 4.46
N GLN A 377 -7.30 22.19 5.18
CA GLN A 377 -7.60 21.61 6.49
C GLN A 377 -7.92 20.10 6.43
N ASN A 378 -8.27 19.59 5.25
CA ASN A 378 -8.53 18.15 5.06
C ASN A 378 -7.24 17.36 4.82
N GLY A 379 -6.09 18.05 4.76
CA GLY A 379 -4.80 17.47 4.44
C GLY A 379 -4.59 17.13 2.97
N LYS A 380 -3.36 16.81 2.62
CA LYS A 380 -2.91 16.36 1.29
C LYS A 380 -1.63 15.55 1.43
N TRP A 381 -1.49 14.46 0.67
CA TRP A 381 -0.21 13.79 0.49
C TRP A 381 0.64 14.53 -0.56
N VAL A 382 1.93 14.70 -0.25
CA VAL A 382 2.93 15.26 -1.16
C VAL A 382 4.20 14.41 -1.10
N SER A 383 4.55 13.81 -2.23
CA SER A 383 5.60 12.82 -2.41
C SER A 383 6.73 13.37 -3.27
N TYR A 384 7.96 13.26 -2.78
CA TYR A 384 9.17 13.87 -3.36
C TYR A 384 10.41 13.16 -2.84
N VAL A 385 11.58 13.34 -3.46
CA VAL A 385 12.82 12.77 -2.89
C VAL A 385 13.46 13.72 -1.87
N PHE A 386 13.87 13.19 -0.72
CA PHE A 386 14.47 14.01 0.33
C PHE A 386 15.49 13.19 1.14
N LYS A 387 16.32 13.89 1.91
CA LYS A 387 17.26 13.22 2.81
C LYS A 387 16.51 12.55 3.96
N ASN A 388 16.69 11.25 4.16
CA ASN A 388 16.18 10.53 5.31
C ASN A 388 17.08 10.80 6.54
N PRO A 389 16.55 11.31 7.66
CA PRO A 389 17.36 11.55 8.86
C PRO A 389 17.90 10.28 9.54
N ALA A 390 17.20 9.15 9.40
CA ALA A 390 17.59 7.88 10.03
C ALA A 390 18.77 7.22 9.30
N THR A 391 18.77 7.22 7.97
CA THR A 391 19.80 6.58 7.14
C THR A 391 20.86 7.56 6.65
N GLY A 392 20.48 8.83 6.45
CA GLY A 392 21.32 9.87 5.86
C GLY A 392 21.28 9.91 4.32
N GLU A 393 20.57 8.97 3.68
CA GLU A 393 20.50 8.82 2.23
C GLU A 393 19.39 9.69 1.60
N ILE A 394 19.43 9.88 0.28
CA ILE A 394 18.35 10.54 -0.48
C ILE A 394 17.36 9.46 -0.94
N GLU A 395 16.13 9.55 -0.43
CA GLU A 395 15.10 8.51 -0.59
C GLU A 395 13.75 9.14 -0.94
N SER A 396 12.81 8.34 -1.45
CA SER A 396 11.44 8.80 -1.68
C SER A 396 10.75 9.04 -0.35
N LYS A 397 10.22 10.24 -0.17
CA LYS A 397 9.50 10.69 1.02
C LYS A 397 8.07 11.02 0.67
N HIS A 398 7.14 10.58 1.52
CA HIS A 398 5.71 10.79 1.37
C HIS A 398 5.20 11.57 2.57
N SER A 399 4.83 12.84 2.36
CA SER A 399 4.47 13.75 3.46
C SER A 399 2.98 14.07 3.49
N TRP A 400 2.36 13.88 4.64
CA TRP A 400 1.02 14.39 4.91
C TRP A 400 1.15 15.83 5.36
N VAL A 401 0.45 16.75 4.70
CA VAL A 401 0.47 18.18 5.04
C VAL A 401 -0.94 18.69 5.29
N VAL A 402 -1.15 19.34 6.43
CA VAL A 402 -2.44 19.88 6.87
C VAL A 402 -2.31 21.36 7.15
N ARG A 403 -3.21 22.16 6.57
CA ARG A 403 -3.27 23.59 6.83
C ARG A 403 -4.10 23.90 8.07
N HIS A 404 -3.53 24.61 9.03
CA HIS A 404 -4.20 25.03 10.25
C HIS A 404 -3.71 26.43 10.69
N ASP A 405 -4.63 27.36 10.95
CA ASP A 405 -4.35 28.70 11.48
C ASP A 405 -3.23 29.48 10.75
N GLY A 406 -3.28 29.51 9.41
CA GLY A 406 -2.26 30.19 8.60
C GLY A 406 -0.90 29.48 8.54
N LEU A 407 -0.78 28.29 9.11
CA LEU A 407 0.37 27.41 9.04
C LEU A 407 0.03 26.14 8.25
N ILE A 408 1.06 25.45 7.76
CA ILE A 408 0.97 24.06 7.30
C ILE A 408 1.85 23.23 8.22
N PHE A 409 1.25 22.21 8.82
CA PHE A 409 1.96 21.17 9.59
C PHE A 409 2.13 19.97 8.68
N GLY A 410 3.32 19.38 8.66
CA GLY A 410 3.53 18.16 7.91
C GLY A 410 4.55 17.24 8.54
N SER A 411 4.45 15.97 8.21
CA SER A 411 5.41 14.91 8.54
C SER A 411 5.37 13.92 7.38
N GLY A 412 6.37 13.06 7.26
CA GLY A 412 6.39 12.05 6.21
C GLY A 412 7.26 10.86 6.57
N TRP A 413 7.00 9.75 5.89
CA TRP A 413 7.82 8.55 5.99
C TRP A 413 8.56 8.32 4.67
N TYR A 414 9.66 7.57 4.75
CA TYR A 414 10.48 7.22 3.60
C TYR A 414 10.24 5.76 3.27
N THR A 415 9.97 5.47 2.00
CA THR A 415 9.73 4.11 1.53
C THR A 415 10.05 3.97 0.06
N ASP A 416 10.12 2.73 -0.41
CA ASP A 416 10.22 2.45 -1.83
C ASP A 416 8.92 2.92 -2.55
N PRO A 417 9.04 3.54 -3.73
CA PRO A 417 7.90 3.88 -4.59
C PRO A 417 6.82 2.80 -4.74
N ALA A 418 7.19 1.51 -4.75
CA ALA A 418 6.27 0.39 -4.86
C ALA A 418 5.30 0.30 -3.66
N GLU A 419 5.81 0.45 -2.44
CA GLU A 419 4.98 0.39 -1.22
C GLU A 419 4.05 1.60 -1.14
N TYR A 420 4.53 2.79 -1.50
CA TYR A 420 3.67 3.96 -1.57
C TYR A 420 2.56 3.84 -2.64
N THR A 421 2.87 3.21 -3.77
CA THR A 421 1.87 2.97 -4.82
C THR A 421 0.72 2.08 -4.32
N LYS A 422 1.02 1.03 -3.54
CA LYS A 422 -0.01 0.20 -2.91
C LYS A 422 -0.88 1.03 -1.96
N HIS A 423 -0.25 1.81 -1.08
CA HIS A 423 -0.97 2.74 -0.19
C HIS A 423 -1.89 3.70 -0.95
N PHE A 424 -1.42 4.28 -2.05
CA PHE A 424 -2.20 5.21 -2.85
C PHE A 424 -3.45 4.55 -3.48
N VAL A 425 -3.33 3.29 -3.91
CA VAL A 425 -4.46 2.49 -4.40
C VAL A 425 -5.41 2.11 -3.27
N ASP A 426 -4.88 1.75 -2.10
CA ASP A 426 -5.69 1.41 -0.92
C ASP A 426 -6.50 2.63 -0.44
N GLU A 427 -5.94 3.85 -0.44
CA GLU A 427 -6.69 5.08 -0.13
C GLU A 427 -7.81 5.33 -1.15
N ALA A 428 -7.58 5.00 -2.44
CA ALA A 428 -8.61 5.13 -3.47
C ALA A 428 -9.78 4.15 -3.26
N ILE A 429 -9.45 2.92 -2.86
CA ILE A 429 -10.44 1.89 -2.51
C ILE A 429 -11.17 2.27 -1.23
N ALA A 430 -10.46 2.74 -0.20
CA ALA A 430 -11.05 3.16 1.07
C ALA A 430 -12.05 4.32 0.86
N ARG A 431 -11.70 5.31 0.03
CA ARG A 431 -12.63 6.38 -0.37
C ARG A 431 -13.86 5.82 -1.09
N TYR A 432 -13.67 4.89 -2.02
CA TYR A 432 -14.79 4.23 -2.70
C TYR A 432 -15.71 3.49 -1.73
N GLN A 433 -15.15 2.84 -0.71
CA GLN A 433 -15.94 2.12 0.28
C GLN A 433 -16.70 3.05 1.23
N SER A 434 -16.13 4.21 1.58
CA SER A 434 -16.74 5.15 2.53
C SER A 434 -17.70 6.15 1.87
N GLU A 435 -17.33 6.68 0.70
CA GLU A 435 -18.06 7.76 0.01
C GLU A 435 -18.87 7.24 -1.20
N GLY A 436 -18.55 6.05 -1.71
CA GLY A 436 -19.16 5.49 -2.91
C GLY A 436 -18.50 5.98 -4.21
N LEU A 437 -18.92 5.40 -5.34
CA LEU A 437 -18.31 5.63 -6.65
C LEU A 437 -18.42 7.10 -7.13
N GLU A 438 -19.58 7.73 -6.95
CA GLU A 438 -19.82 9.09 -7.47
C GLU A 438 -18.84 10.10 -6.88
N ASP A 439 -18.73 10.14 -5.55
CA ASP A 439 -17.85 11.05 -4.83
C ASP A 439 -16.36 10.70 -5.05
N THR A 440 -16.05 9.40 -5.16
CA THR A 440 -14.71 8.94 -5.52
C THR A 440 -14.27 9.44 -6.90
N LEU A 441 -15.13 9.30 -7.91
CA LEU A 441 -14.88 9.82 -9.25
C LEU A 441 -14.82 11.35 -9.25
N ALA A 442 -15.64 12.03 -8.45
CA ALA A 442 -15.63 13.49 -8.34
C ALA A 442 -14.26 13.98 -7.86
N TYR A 443 -13.62 13.27 -6.93
CA TYR A 443 -12.27 13.58 -6.45
C TYR A 443 -11.17 13.19 -7.45
N TYR A 444 -11.11 11.92 -7.88
CA TYR A 444 -10.03 11.44 -8.75
C TYR A 444 -10.05 11.98 -10.19
N ASN A 445 -11.08 12.76 -10.53
CA ASN A 445 -11.17 13.51 -11.78
C ASN A 445 -10.66 14.96 -11.66
N THR A 446 -10.01 15.33 -10.56
CA THR A 446 -9.44 16.67 -10.39
C THR A 446 -7.91 16.63 -10.31
N PRO A 447 -7.20 17.73 -10.66
CA PRO A 447 -5.75 17.81 -10.49
C PRO A 447 -5.30 17.67 -9.03
N GLU A 448 -6.15 18.01 -8.07
CA GLU A 448 -5.86 17.92 -6.63
C GLU A 448 -5.73 16.47 -6.14
N SER A 449 -6.19 15.49 -6.91
CA SER A 449 -6.03 14.06 -6.59
C SER A 449 -4.68 13.48 -7.02
N VAL A 450 -3.78 14.30 -7.55
CA VAL A 450 -2.43 13.89 -7.95
C VAL A 450 -1.46 14.17 -6.82
N ASP A 451 -0.58 13.21 -6.57
CA ASP A 451 0.55 13.37 -5.66
C ASP A 451 1.87 13.09 -6.41
N GLY A 452 2.58 14.15 -6.79
CA GLY A 452 3.83 14.05 -7.53
C GLY A 452 3.63 13.27 -8.82
N GLN A 453 4.18 12.05 -8.88
CA GLN A 453 4.01 11.13 -10.00
C GLN A 453 2.85 10.13 -9.85
N TRP A 454 2.29 9.99 -8.65
CA TRP A 454 1.19 9.09 -8.35
C TRP A 454 -0.16 9.73 -8.66
N TYR A 455 -0.99 8.99 -9.36
CA TYR A 455 -2.36 9.37 -9.66
C TYR A 455 -3.19 8.09 -9.80
N ALA A 456 -4.41 8.12 -9.25
CA ALA A 456 -5.32 7.01 -9.42
C ALA A 456 -5.96 7.05 -10.80
N PHE A 457 -6.20 5.86 -11.34
CA PHE A 457 -7.13 5.63 -12.42
C PHE A 457 -8.11 4.53 -12.01
N ILE A 458 -9.36 4.68 -12.45
CA ILE A 458 -10.45 3.74 -12.13
C ILE A 458 -10.99 3.23 -13.45
N ILE A 459 -11.06 1.92 -13.59
CA ILE A 459 -11.55 1.20 -14.78
C ILE A 459 -12.84 0.48 -14.41
N ASP A 460 -13.85 0.57 -15.28
CA ASP A 460 -15.13 -0.14 -15.11
C ASP A 460 -15.08 -1.61 -15.56
N GLU A 461 -16.20 -2.31 -15.40
CA GLU A 461 -16.32 -3.73 -15.75
C GLU A 461 -16.15 -4.00 -17.25
N ASP A 462 -16.42 -3.00 -18.10
CA ASP A 462 -16.26 -3.06 -19.55
C ASP A 462 -14.83 -2.70 -20.00
N GLY A 463 -13.96 -2.34 -19.04
CA GLY A 463 -12.55 -2.05 -19.25
C GLY A 463 -12.23 -0.60 -19.61
N TYR A 464 -13.22 0.29 -19.63
CA TYR A 464 -13.04 1.71 -19.89
C TYR A 464 -12.55 2.46 -18.66
N THR A 465 -11.63 3.40 -18.86
CA THR A 465 -11.20 4.30 -17.77
C THR A 465 -12.31 5.31 -17.44
N ILE A 466 -12.92 5.22 -16.26
CA ILE A 466 -14.00 6.11 -15.80
C ILE A 466 -13.51 7.19 -14.83
N GLY A 467 -12.39 6.96 -14.14
CA GLY A 467 -11.75 7.91 -13.23
C GLY A 467 -10.31 8.18 -13.65
N HIS A 468 -9.95 9.43 -13.87
CA HIS A 468 -8.57 9.87 -14.14
C HIS A 468 -8.46 11.40 -14.06
N HIS A 469 -7.44 11.94 -13.39
CA HIS A 469 -7.25 13.40 -13.24
C HIS A 469 -7.21 14.12 -14.60
N ASN A 470 -6.44 13.59 -15.56
CA ASN A 470 -6.41 14.07 -16.94
C ASN A 470 -7.61 13.52 -17.74
N ALA A 471 -8.49 14.42 -18.16
CA ALA A 471 -9.72 14.10 -18.88
C ALA A 471 -9.52 13.36 -20.22
N ALA A 472 -8.35 13.49 -20.86
CA ALA A 472 -8.06 12.81 -22.12
C ALA A 472 -8.00 11.27 -22.01
N PHE A 473 -7.79 10.76 -20.80
CA PHE A 473 -7.76 9.31 -20.55
C PHE A 473 -9.13 8.75 -20.14
N ARG A 474 -10.15 9.57 -19.93
CA ARG A 474 -11.50 9.11 -19.57
C ARG A 474 -12.23 8.62 -20.80
N GLY A 475 -12.94 7.50 -20.67
CA GLY A 475 -13.54 6.78 -21.79
C GLY A 475 -12.51 6.13 -22.72
N ARG A 476 -11.24 6.05 -22.31
CA ARG A 476 -10.21 5.36 -23.11
C ARG A 476 -10.53 3.87 -23.16
N ASP A 477 -10.59 3.36 -24.38
CA ASP A 477 -10.83 1.95 -24.68
C ASP A 477 -9.65 1.08 -24.19
N PRO A 478 -9.91 -0.07 -23.55
CA PRO A 478 -8.88 -0.98 -23.08
C PRO A 478 -7.94 -1.49 -24.19
N SER A 479 -8.43 -1.64 -25.43
CA SER A 479 -7.62 -2.07 -26.59
C SER A 479 -6.54 -1.06 -26.99
N LEU A 480 -6.64 0.19 -26.52
CA LEU A 480 -5.67 1.24 -26.78
C LEU A 480 -4.54 1.29 -25.74
N ARG A 481 -4.50 0.34 -24.79
CA ARG A 481 -3.45 0.23 -23.76
C ARG A 481 -2.29 -0.63 -24.25
N VAL A 482 -1.64 -0.10 -25.28
CA VAL A 482 -0.38 -0.61 -25.83
C VAL A 482 0.71 0.37 -25.46
N ASP A 483 1.81 -0.15 -24.95
CA ASP A 483 2.96 0.64 -24.53
C ASP A 483 3.91 0.89 -25.73
N ALA A 484 5.04 1.57 -25.50
CA ALA A 484 5.99 1.91 -26.56
C ALA A 484 6.77 0.71 -27.13
N THR A 485 6.75 -0.45 -26.47
CA THR A 485 7.37 -1.70 -26.96
C THR A 485 6.39 -2.56 -27.74
N GLY A 486 5.09 -2.23 -27.70
CA GLY A 486 4.04 -3.05 -28.30
C GLY A 486 3.32 -3.97 -27.31
N TYR A 487 3.67 -3.89 -26.03
CA TYR A 487 3.05 -4.68 -24.99
C TYR A 487 1.64 -4.17 -24.67
N PHE A 488 0.65 -5.06 -24.84
CA PHE A 488 -0.76 -4.84 -24.51
C PHE A 488 -1.00 -4.94 -23.00
N TYR A 489 -0.49 -3.97 -22.24
CA TYR A 489 -0.65 -3.93 -20.78
C TYR A 489 -2.11 -3.80 -20.31
N GLY A 490 -3.04 -3.50 -21.23
CA GLY A 490 -4.48 -3.46 -20.95
C GLY A 490 -5.04 -4.77 -20.41
N ASP A 491 -4.72 -5.90 -21.03
CA ASP A 491 -5.22 -7.22 -20.61
C ASP A 491 -4.69 -7.58 -19.22
N ASP A 492 -3.44 -7.22 -18.94
CA ASP A 492 -2.83 -7.46 -17.63
C ASP A 492 -3.46 -6.62 -16.53
N LEU A 493 -3.79 -5.35 -16.79
CA LEU A 493 -4.58 -4.54 -15.86
C LEU A 493 -5.98 -5.15 -15.62
N LEU A 494 -6.65 -5.61 -16.68
CA LEU A 494 -8.00 -6.21 -16.59
C LEU A 494 -8.01 -7.56 -15.86
N SER A 495 -6.88 -8.26 -15.85
CA SER A 495 -6.69 -9.51 -15.10
C SER A 495 -6.45 -9.31 -13.60
N ALA A 496 -6.37 -8.06 -13.12
CA ALA A 496 -6.17 -7.76 -11.70
C ALA A 496 -7.25 -8.41 -10.82
N THR A 497 -6.83 -8.88 -9.65
CA THR A 497 -7.70 -9.54 -8.67
C THR A 497 -7.87 -8.68 -7.42
N GLN A 498 -8.64 -9.18 -6.45
CA GLN A 498 -8.74 -8.54 -5.13
C GLN A 498 -7.40 -8.53 -4.36
N ASN A 499 -6.47 -9.43 -4.71
CA ASN A 499 -5.12 -9.47 -4.15
C ASN A 499 -4.16 -8.49 -4.85
N GLY A 500 -4.64 -7.81 -5.89
CA GLY A 500 -3.86 -6.92 -6.74
C GLY A 500 -2.96 -7.63 -7.76
N LYS A 501 -2.39 -6.86 -8.66
CA LYS A 501 -1.43 -7.27 -9.69
C LYS A 501 -0.51 -6.11 -10.04
N TRP A 502 0.79 -6.38 -10.13
CA TRP A 502 1.77 -5.46 -10.72
C TRP A 502 1.73 -5.56 -12.24
N VAL A 503 1.70 -4.41 -12.91
CA VAL A 503 1.76 -4.30 -14.38
C VAL A 503 2.73 -3.19 -14.73
N SER A 504 3.85 -3.57 -15.35
CA SER A 504 4.94 -2.67 -15.72
C SER A 504 4.97 -2.49 -17.23
N TYR A 505 4.92 -1.25 -17.71
CA TYR A 505 4.82 -0.93 -19.13
C TYR A 505 5.52 0.39 -19.47
N VAL A 506 5.87 0.56 -20.74
CA VAL A 506 6.74 1.64 -21.21
C VAL A 506 5.96 2.74 -21.90
N LEU A 507 6.12 3.98 -21.45
CA LEU A 507 5.48 5.16 -22.04
C LEU A 507 6.52 6.05 -22.75
N ASN A 508 6.13 6.58 -23.92
CA ASN A 508 6.94 7.56 -24.65
C ASN A 508 6.46 8.98 -24.31
N LYS A 509 7.36 9.85 -23.84
CA LYS A 509 7.06 11.28 -23.63
C LYS A 509 6.96 11.99 -24.98
N PRO A 510 5.77 12.47 -25.41
CA PRO A 510 5.59 13.04 -26.75
C PRO A 510 6.45 14.28 -27.03
N ALA A 511 6.84 15.01 -25.99
CA ALA A 511 7.61 16.24 -26.11
C ALA A 511 9.13 16.03 -26.16
N THR A 512 9.65 14.92 -25.61
CA THR A 512 11.10 14.69 -25.46
C THR A 512 11.58 13.43 -26.17
N GLY A 513 10.68 12.52 -26.55
CA GLY A 513 11.03 11.18 -27.06
C GLY A 513 11.64 10.26 -26.00
N GLN A 514 11.66 10.69 -24.74
CA GLN A 514 12.22 9.90 -23.64
C GLN A 514 11.25 8.76 -23.28
N ILE A 515 11.84 7.58 -23.10
CA ILE A 515 11.14 6.36 -22.73
C ILE A 515 11.17 6.24 -21.21
N GLU A 516 10.02 6.09 -20.57
CA GLU A 516 9.89 5.85 -19.13
C GLU A 516 9.09 4.59 -18.87
N SER A 517 9.55 3.76 -17.94
CA SER A 517 8.78 2.64 -17.43
C SER A 517 7.81 3.15 -16.39
N LYS A 518 6.55 2.74 -16.48
CA LYS A 518 5.53 2.95 -15.47
C LYS A 518 5.17 1.62 -14.82
N HIS A 519 5.28 1.56 -13.50
CA HIS A 519 5.00 0.38 -12.69
C HIS A 519 3.69 0.59 -11.96
N THR A 520 2.68 -0.20 -12.30
CA THR A 520 1.31 0.02 -11.85
C THR A 520 0.84 -1.09 -10.95
N TRP A 521 0.36 -0.74 -9.75
CA TRP A 521 -0.39 -1.65 -8.91
C TRP A 521 -1.87 -1.51 -9.26
N ALA A 522 -2.52 -2.61 -9.62
CA ALA A 522 -3.95 -2.63 -9.96
C ALA A 522 -4.69 -3.62 -9.07
N VAL A 523 -5.79 -3.18 -8.45
CA VAL A 523 -6.61 -3.99 -7.54
C VAL A 523 -8.07 -3.95 -7.97
N LYS A 524 -8.70 -5.12 -8.06
CA LYS A 524 -10.12 -5.23 -8.39
C LYS A 524 -11.00 -5.20 -7.15
N ARG A 525 -12.00 -4.32 -7.11
CA ARG A 525 -13.02 -4.23 -6.05
C ARG A 525 -14.37 -3.93 -6.67
N ASP A 526 -15.38 -4.75 -6.35
CA ASP A 526 -16.76 -4.59 -6.83
C ASP A 526 -16.89 -4.39 -8.36
N GLY A 527 -16.13 -5.18 -9.12
CA GLY A 527 -16.12 -5.10 -10.59
C GLY A 527 -15.20 -4.01 -11.16
N LEU A 528 -14.87 -2.99 -10.37
CA LEU A 528 -13.98 -1.89 -10.73
C LEU A 528 -12.51 -2.27 -10.50
N ILE A 529 -11.60 -1.69 -11.29
CA ILE A 529 -10.15 -1.78 -11.06
C ILE A 529 -9.62 -0.41 -10.69
N PHE A 530 -8.98 -0.34 -9.52
CA PHE A 530 -8.27 0.82 -9.02
C PHE A 530 -6.79 0.62 -9.27
N GLY A 531 -6.12 1.60 -9.87
CA GLY A 531 -4.68 1.52 -10.05
C GLY A 531 -3.96 2.85 -9.96
N SER A 532 -2.69 2.78 -9.59
CA SER A 532 -1.75 3.90 -9.54
C SER A 532 -0.36 3.35 -9.85
N GLY A 533 0.59 4.22 -10.14
CA GLY A 533 1.95 3.79 -10.44
C GLY A 533 2.96 4.91 -10.38
N TRP A 534 4.23 4.52 -10.35
CA TRP A 534 5.36 5.44 -10.43
C TRP A 534 6.13 5.21 -11.74
N TYR A 535 6.92 6.20 -12.12
CA TYR A 535 7.77 6.18 -13.29
C TYR A 535 9.22 6.00 -12.90
N THR A 536 9.95 5.27 -13.73
CA THR A 536 11.40 5.12 -13.66
C THR A 536 11.99 5.17 -15.06
N GLU A 537 13.29 5.43 -15.14
CA GLU A 537 14.01 5.09 -16.37
C GLU A 537 14.14 3.56 -16.45
N PRO A 538 13.95 2.93 -17.63
CA PRO A 538 14.06 1.48 -17.79
C PRO A 538 15.32 0.86 -17.18
N ALA A 539 16.46 1.57 -17.31
CA ALA A 539 17.74 1.15 -16.76
C ALA A 539 17.77 1.13 -15.22
N GLU A 540 17.07 2.05 -14.54
CA GLU A 540 16.99 2.06 -13.08
C GLU A 540 16.08 0.94 -12.58
N TYR A 541 14.99 0.65 -13.28
CA TYR A 541 14.11 -0.46 -12.91
C TYR A 541 14.76 -1.84 -13.11
N THR A 542 15.54 -2.04 -14.17
CA THR A 542 16.30 -3.29 -14.33
C THR A 542 17.24 -3.53 -13.15
N LYS A 543 17.84 -2.48 -12.57
CA LYS A 543 18.65 -2.62 -11.34
C LYS A 543 17.79 -3.01 -10.15
N PHE A 544 16.70 -2.28 -9.90
CA PHE A 544 15.74 -2.60 -8.83
C PHE A 544 15.22 -4.04 -8.91
N PHE A 545 14.91 -4.52 -10.12
CA PHE A 545 14.39 -5.87 -10.33
C PHE A 545 15.42 -6.95 -10.00
N LEU A 546 16.72 -6.67 -10.19
CA LEU A 546 17.80 -7.54 -9.73
C LEU A 546 17.91 -7.54 -8.20
N ASP A 547 17.87 -6.35 -7.59
CA ASP A 547 17.97 -6.20 -6.14
C ASP A 547 16.80 -6.89 -5.44
N ALA A 548 15.58 -6.80 -6.00
CA ALA A 548 14.41 -7.52 -5.50
C ALA A 548 14.59 -9.04 -5.53
N ALA A 549 15.22 -9.58 -6.58
CA ALA A 549 15.50 -11.02 -6.69
C ALA A 549 16.50 -11.49 -5.64
N ILE A 550 17.56 -10.70 -5.41
CA ILE A 550 18.57 -10.97 -4.39
C ILE A 550 17.96 -10.86 -2.99
N ASN A 551 17.21 -9.78 -2.71
CA ASN A 551 16.53 -9.59 -1.42
C ASN A 551 15.56 -10.73 -1.10
N ARG A 552 14.82 -11.24 -2.09
CA ARG A 552 13.96 -12.43 -1.92
C ARG A 552 14.77 -13.68 -1.62
N TYR A 553 15.92 -13.87 -2.27
CA TYR A 553 16.84 -14.95 -1.93
C TYR A 553 17.34 -14.84 -0.49
N GLU A 554 17.69 -13.64 -0.02
CA GLU A 554 18.13 -13.40 1.35
C GLU A 554 17.01 -13.63 2.39
N SER A 555 15.77 -13.25 2.07
CA SER A 555 14.63 -13.34 2.98
C SER A 555 13.99 -14.73 3.03
N ASP A 556 13.75 -15.34 1.86
CA ASP A 556 12.91 -16.52 1.69
C ASP A 556 13.73 -17.79 1.40
N GLY A 557 15.00 -17.62 1.03
CA GLY A 557 15.90 -18.70 0.63
C GLY A 557 15.70 -19.18 -0.81
N LEU A 558 16.72 -19.89 -1.32
CA LEU A 558 16.81 -20.30 -2.73
C LEU A 558 15.58 -21.05 -3.26
N GLU A 559 15.02 -21.99 -2.51
CA GLU A 559 13.92 -22.82 -2.97
C GLU A 559 12.65 -21.98 -3.26
N ALA A 560 12.33 -21.03 -2.37
CA ALA A 560 11.20 -20.13 -2.53
C ALA A 560 11.45 -19.13 -3.68
N THR A 561 12.68 -18.63 -3.82
CA THR A 561 13.07 -17.74 -4.92
C THR A 561 12.94 -18.42 -6.28
N ILE A 562 13.43 -19.66 -6.42
CA ILE A 562 13.29 -20.45 -7.65
C ILE A 562 11.81 -20.72 -7.95
N ALA A 563 11.01 -21.07 -6.94
CA ALA A 563 9.58 -21.31 -7.13
C ALA A 563 8.85 -20.06 -7.65
N HIS A 564 9.23 -18.87 -7.17
CA HIS A 564 8.70 -17.61 -7.67
C HIS A 564 9.13 -17.34 -9.11
N TYR A 565 10.43 -17.35 -9.40
CA TYR A 565 10.95 -16.99 -10.73
C TYR A 565 10.78 -18.05 -11.81
N ASN A 566 10.32 -19.26 -11.47
CA ASN A 566 9.87 -20.27 -12.44
C ASN A 566 8.38 -20.13 -12.83
N SER A 567 7.70 -19.10 -12.32
CA SER A 567 6.29 -18.87 -12.58
C SER A 567 6.11 -17.70 -13.56
N PRO A 568 5.17 -17.78 -14.52
CA PRO A 568 4.90 -16.66 -15.43
C PRO A 568 4.53 -15.35 -14.71
N GLU A 569 3.99 -15.45 -13.49
CA GLU A 569 3.66 -14.31 -12.63
C GLU A 569 4.89 -13.53 -12.14
N SER A 570 6.11 -14.07 -12.27
CA SER A 570 7.34 -13.33 -11.96
C SER A 570 7.82 -12.42 -13.09
N VAL A 571 7.13 -12.42 -14.24
CA VAL A 571 7.43 -11.54 -15.36
C VAL A 571 6.64 -10.24 -15.20
N GLU A 572 7.34 -9.12 -15.30
CA GLU A 572 6.74 -7.79 -15.23
C GLU A 572 6.89 -7.09 -16.57
N GLY A 573 5.91 -7.23 -17.48
CA GLY A 573 6.00 -6.68 -18.84
C GLY A 573 7.18 -7.28 -19.61
N SER A 574 8.15 -6.43 -20.00
CA SER A 574 9.37 -6.85 -20.68
C SER A 574 10.52 -7.26 -19.73
N TRP A 575 10.27 -7.30 -18.41
CA TRP A 575 11.28 -7.63 -17.39
C TRP A 575 11.12 -9.03 -16.82
N TYR A 576 12.23 -9.75 -16.73
CA TYR A 576 12.32 -11.11 -16.19
C TYR A 576 13.73 -11.35 -15.60
N VAL A 577 13.85 -12.38 -14.75
CA VAL A 577 15.08 -12.76 -14.05
C VAL A 577 15.52 -14.15 -14.48
N TYR A 578 16.83 -14.35 -14.65
CA TYR A 578 17.41 -15.68 -14.49
C TYR A 578 18.26 -15.77 -13.24
N ILE A 579 18.34 -16.99 -12.73
CA ILE A 579 19.28 -17.40 -11.70
C ILE A 579 20.06 -18.57 -12.28
N ALA A 580 21.38 -18.45 -12.27
CA ALA A 580 22.29 -19.50 -12.72
C ALA A 580 23.28 -19.88 -11.62
N ASP A 581 23.82 -21.09 -11.70
CA ASP A 581 24.87 -21.56 -10.81
C ASP A 581 26.27 -21.01 -11.19
N GLU A 582 27.30 -21.37 -10.42
CA GLU A 582 28.68 -20.92 -10.67
C GLU A 582 29.23 -21.32 -12.05
N SER A 583 28.65 -22.36 -12.67
CA SER A 583 29.03 -22.86 -13.99
C SER A 583 28.31 -22.14 -15.13
N GLY A 584 27.31 -21.31 -14.80
CA GLY A 584 26.46 -20.61 -15.76
C GLY A 584 25.26 -21.43 -16.22
N GLU A 585 24.95 -22.55 -15.58
CA GLU A 585 23.73 -23.32 -15.85
C GLU A 585 22.54 -22.61 -15.19
N VAL A 586 21.52 -22.28 -15.99
CA VAL A 586 20.29 -21.63 -15.55
C VAL A 586 19.50 -22.60 -14.69
N ILE A 587 19.32 -22.26 -13.42
CA ILE A 587 18.54 -23.05 -12.45
C ILE A 587 17.15 -22.49 -12.21
N SER A 588 16.90 -21.24 -12.61
CA SER A 588 15.58 -20.62 -12.53
C SER A 588 15.34 -19.60 -13.63
N HIS A 589 14.17 -19.71 -14.26
CA HIS A 589 13.66 -18.81 -15.27
C HIS A 589 12.15 -19.09 -15.48
N PHE A 590 11.36 -18.07 -15.84
CA PHE A 590 9.91 -18.23 -16.00
C PHE A 590 9.54 -19.15 -17.17
N SER A 591 10.38 -19.16 -18.21
CA SER A 591 10.28 -20.10 -19.32
C SER A 591 10.99 -21.40 -18.95
N PRO A 592 10.27 -22.54 -18.85
CA PRO A 592 10.87 -23.82 -18.49
C PRO A 592 11.94 -24.30 -19.47
N ASP A 593 11.88 -23.87 -20.73
CA ASP A 593 12.83 -24.27 -21.78
C ASP A 593 14.23 -23.68 -21.54
N SER A 594 14.31 -22.55 -20.83
CA SER A 594 15.58 -21.92 -20.47
C SER A 594 16.28 -22.59 -19.29
N ILE A 595 15.57 -23.42 -18.51
CA ILE A 595 16.13 -24.09 -17.33
C ILE A 595 17.02 -25.26 -17.78
N GLY A 596 18.26 -25.27 -17.31
CA GLY A 596 19.30 -26.21 -17.71
C GLY A 596 20.09 -25.77 -18.94
N GLU A 597 19.74 -24.65 -19.56
CA GLU A 597 20.63 -24.00 -20.53
C GLU A 597 21.87 -23.45 -19.82
N ASN A 598 23.01 -23.48 -20.50
CA ASN A 598 24.22 -22.86 -19.98
C ASN A 598 24.53 -21.59 -20.79
N PHE A 599 24.84 -20.50 -20.10
CA PHE A 599 25.21 -19.24 -20.75
C PHE A 599 26.44 -19.36 -21.67
N HIS A 600 27.29 -20.39 -21.49
CA HIS A 600 28.36 -20.73 -22.44
C HIS A 600 27.85 -21.19 -23.81
N ASP A 601 26.73 -21.92 -23.85
CA ASP A 601 26.28 -22.64 -25.03
C ASP A 601 25.13 -21.93 -25.76
N ALA A 602 24.23 -21.26 -25.01
CA ALA A 602 23.00 -20.66 -25.54
C ALA A 602 23.17 -19.22 -26.07
N TYR A 603 24.20 -18.47 -25.62
CA TYR A 603 24.37 -17.04 -25.94
C TYR A 603 25.78 -16.68 -26.42
N SER A 604 26.49 -17.63 -27.03
CA SER A 604 27.88 -17.42 -27.46
C SER A 604 27.98 -16.51 -28.67
N ILE A 605 28.92 -15.56 -28.58
CA ILE A 605 29.35 -14.58 -29.61
C ILE A 605 28.19 -14.03 -30.45
N ASP A 606 27.65 -12.88 -30.06
CA ASP A 606 26.66 -12.17 -30.85
C ASP A 606 27.20 -11.76 -32.24
N PHE A 607 26.32 -11.25 -33.11
CA PHE A 607 26.71 -10.87 -34.47
C PHE A 607 27.81 -9.79 -34.54
N THR A 608 28.08 -9.07 -33.43
CA THR A 608 29.15 -8.07 -33.32
C THR A 608 30.50 -8.69 -32.93
N GLY A 609 30.50 -9.98 -32.57
CA GLY A 609 31.67 -10.67 -32.04
C GLY A 609 31.76 -10.62 -30.51
N PHE A 610 30.72 -10.17 -29.80
CA PHE A 610 30.73 -10.02 -28.34
C PHE A 610 30.26 -11.29 -27.64
N ASP A 611 31.11 -11.84 -26.76
CA ASP A 611 30.81 -13.06 -25.99
C ASP A 611 30.01 -12.72 -24.73
N ALA A 612 28.68 -12.72 -24.87
CA ALA A 612 27.75 -12.40 -23.80
C ALA A 612 27.83 -13.40 -22.64
N GLY A 613 27.97 -14.70 -22.93
CA GLY A 613 28.15 -15.74 -21.92
C GLY A 613 29.38 -15.53 -21.05
N ALA A 614 30.53 -15.23 -21.66
CA ALA A 614 31.75 -14.90 -20.91
C ALA A 614 31.58 -13.61 -20.08
N ALA A 615 30.85 -12.61 -20.61
CA ALA A 615 30.54 -11.38 -19.89
C ALA A 615 29.51 -11.58 -18.76
N ILE A 616 28.63 -12.55 -18.83
CA ILE A 616 27.73 -12.90 -17.71
C ILE A 616 28.53 -13.62 -16.62
N LEU A 617 29.33 -14.62 -16.99
CA LEU A 617 30.10 -15.46 -16.08
C LEU A 617 31.18 -14.70 -15.29
N ALA A 618 31.74 -13.65 -15.89
CA ALA A 618 32.73 -12.80 -15.22
C ALA A 618 32.11 -11.71 -14.32
N ALA A 619 30.81 -11.77 -14.02
CA ALA A 619 30.15 -10.91 -13.04
C ALA A 619 30.75 -11.10 -11.63
N THR A 620 30.77 -10.00 -10.86
CA THR A 620 31.25 -9.93 -9.48
C THR A 620 30.10 -9.62 -8.54
N GLU A 621 30.37 -9.55 -7.23
CA GLU A 621 29.42 -9.01 -6.25
C GLU A 621 29.03 -7.56 -6.57
N GLU A 622 29.95 -6.77 -7.14
CA GLU A 622 29.63 -5.48 -7.75
C GLU A 622 28.86 -5.71 -9.07
N PRO A 623 27.59 -5.27 -9.17
CA PRO A 623 26.77 -5.52 -10.35
C PRO A 623 27.26 -4.75 -11.59
N ARG A 624 26.96 -5.26 -12.78
CA ARG A 624 27.36 -4.62 -14.05
C ARG A 624 26.36 -4.82 -15.18
N TRP A 625 26.44 -3.92 -16.18
CA TRP A 625 25.72 -4.07 -17.43
C TRP A 625 26.40 -5.09 -18.35
N VAL A 626 25.60 -5.99 -18.92
CA VAL A 626 25.96 -6.82 -20.05
C VAL A 626 24.88 -6.62 -21.12
N SER A 627 25.24 -5.96 -22.21
CA SER A 627 24.33 -5.76 -23.35
C SER A 627 24.80 -6.61 -24.52
N TYR A 628 23.89 -7.33 -25.13
CA TYR A 628 24.20 -8.27 -26.21
C TYR A 628 23.00 -8.45 -27.12
N TYR A 629 23.26 -9.01 -28.30
CA TYR A 629 22.21 -9.34 -29.24
C TYR A 629 22.06 -10.84 -29.38
N TYR A 630 20.83 -11.32 -29.55
CA TYR A 630 20.57 -12.71 -29.93
C TYR A 630 19.59 -12.76 -31.09
N THR A 631 19.60 -13.86 -31.83
CA THR A 631 18.60 -14.10 -32.87
C THR A 631 17.53 -14.99 -32.27
N ASP A 632 16.28 -14.55 -32.27
CA ASP A 632 15.18 -15.39 -31.82
C ASP A 632 15.00 -16.60 -32.74
N ASP A 633 14.98 -17.80 -32.17
CA ASP A 633 14.96 -19.05 -32.93
C ASP A 633 13.60 -19.33 -33.60
N VAL A 634 12.55 -18.63 -33.19
CA VAL A 634 11.18 -18.75 -33.73
C VAL A 634 10.94 -17.73 -34.84
N THR A 635 11.42 -16.49 -34.67
CA THR A 635 11.14 -15.38 -35.57
C THR A 635 12.29 -15.03 -36.52
N GLY A 636 13.53 -15.43 -36.17
CA GLY A 636 14.76 -15.09 -36.90
C GLY A 636 15.19 -13.63 -36.73
N GLU A 637 14.64 -12.91 -35.75
CA GLU A 637 14.88 -11.49 -35.51
C GLU A 637 16.06 -11.26 -34.57
N LEU A 638 16.77 -10.17 -34.79
CA LEU A 638 17.88 -9.74 -33.95
C LEU A 638 17.35 -8.89 -32.80
N ILE A 639 17.35 -9.44 -31.59
CA ILE A 639 16.87 -8.79 -30.37
C ILE A 639 18.06 -8.23 -29.59
N SER A 640 17.92 -7.01 -29.06
CA SER A 640 18.89 -6.41 -28.13
C SER A 640 18.47 -6.63 -26.69
N ASN A 641 19.30 -7.30 -25.91
CA ASN A 641 19.14 -7.48 -24.48
C ASN A 641 20.04 -6.52 -23.70
N HIS A 642 19.48 -5.93 -22.65
CA HIS A 642 20.22 -5.17 -21.66
C HIS A 642 20.08 -5.83 -20.29
N ALA A 643 21.12 -6.53 -19.84
CA ALA A 643 21.12 -7.26 -18.58
C ALA A 643 21.89 -6.50 -17.49
N TRP A 644 21.32 -6.41 -16.30
CA TRP A 644 22.06 -6.05 -15.08
C TRP A 644 22.40 -7.34 -14.34
N VAL A 645 23.69 -7.59 -14.12
CA VAL A 645 24.20 -8.91 -13.68
C VAL A 645 25.04 -8.77 -12.42
N ALA A 646 24.77 -9.60 -11.42
CA ALA A 646 25.55 -9.68 -10.19
C ALA A 646 25.78 -11.12 -9.77
N ARG A 647 26.88 -11.37 -9.06
CA ARG A 647 27.13 -12.64 -8.37
C ARG A 647 26.79 -12.48 -6.89
N HIS A 648 25.99 -13.38 -6.35
CA HIS A 648 25.60 -13.36 -4.93
C HIS A 648 25.54 -14.81 -4.43
N ASP A 649 26.25 -15.13 -3.35
CA ASP A 649 26.32 -16.47 -2.75
C ASP A 649 26.68 -17.61 -3.74
N GLY A 650 27.55 -17.32 -4.70
CA GLY A 650 27.96 -18.27 -5.75
C GLY A 650 26.93 -18.45 -6.86
N LEU A 651 25.75 -17.82 -6.77
CA LEU A 651 24.78 -17.75 -7.84
C LEU A 651 25.01 -16.50 -8.69
N ILE A 652 24.61 -16.58 -9.97
CA ILE A 652 24.59 -15.45 -10.89
C ILE A 652 23.13 -15.04 -11.07
N PHE A 653 22.80 -13.84 -10.64
CA PHE A 653 21.50 -13.23 -10.86
C PHE A 653 21.61 -12.26 -12.03
N LEU A 654 20.60 -12.27 -12.90
CA LEU A 654 20.48 -11.27 -13.96
C LEU A 654 19.04 -10.92 -14.25
N SER A 655 18.77 -9.62 -14.31
CA SER A 655 17.51 -9.04 -14.75
C SER A 655 17.67 -8.48 -16.15
N LEU A 656 16.63 -8.60 -16.98
CA LEU A 656 16.68 -8.23 -18.40
C LEU A 656 15.53 -7.31 -18.80
N TRP A 657 15.77 -6.51 -19.86
CA TRP A 657 14.74 -5.79 -20.61
C TRP A 657 14.97 -6.03 -22.11
N ALA A 658 13.94 -6.48 -22.84
CA ALA A 658 13.96 -6.73 -24.29
C ALA A 658 12.79 -6.01 -24.99
N GLY A 659 13.05 -5.31 -26.10
CA GLY A 659 12.01 -4.74 -26.97
C GLY A 659 12.12 -5.33 -28.37
N ASP A 660 11.02 -5.85 -28.93
CA ASP A 660 10.98 -6.43 -30.29
C ASP A 660 10.16 -5.55 -31.28
N PRO A 661 10.82 -4.78 -32.15
CA PRO A 661 10.16 -4.01 -33.21
C PRO A 661 9.36 -4.87 -34.19
N ALA A 662 9.72 -6.13 -34.37
CA ALA A 662 9.17 -6.94 -35.42
C ALA A 662 7.88 -7.66 -34.98
N GLU A 663 7.76 -8.09 -33.72
CA GLU A 663 6.48 -8.40 -33.09
C GLU A 663 5.52 -7.19 -33.16
N TYR A 664 5.99 -5.99 -32.84
CA TYR A 664 5.18 -4.77 -32.97
C TYR A 664 4.69 -4.53 -34.40
N THR A 665 5.56 -4.73 -35.39
CA THR A 665 5.19 -4.59 -36.82
C THR A 665 4.08 -5.57 -37.22
N ARG A 666 4.17 -6.83 -36.76
CA ARG A 666 3.16 -7.86 -37.03
C ARG A 666 1.86 -7.52 -36.34
N ALA A 667 1.91 -7.02 -35.10
CA ALA A 667 0.75 -6.55 -34.36
C ALA A 667 0.03 -5.39 -35.07
N CYS A 668 0.76 -4.37 -35.56
CA CYS A 668 0.16 -3.28 -36.36
C CYS A 668 -0.57 -3.81 -37.60
N LEU A 669 -0.04 -4.86 -38.23
CA LEU A 669 -0.66 -5.48 -39.40
C LEU A 669 -1.86 -6.35 -39.06
N ALA A 670 -1.79 -7.11 -37.97
CA ALA A 670 -2.90 -7.90 -37.46
C ALA A 670 -4.06 -6.98 -37.03
N GLU A 671 -3.77 -5.82 -36.43
CA GLU A 671 -4.77 -4.80 -36.10
C GLU A 671 -5.43 -4.23 -37.36
N ALA A 672 -4.65 -3.89 -38.39
CA ALA A 672 -5.20 -3.38 -39.65
C ALA A 672 -6.11 -4.39 -40.35
N ILE A 673 -5.73 -5.67 -40.32
CA ILE A 673 -6.51 -6.77 -40.87
C ILE A 673 -7.76 -7.01 -40.01
N SER A 674 -7.63 -7.03 -38.69
CA SER A 674 -8.76 -7.17 -37.77
C SER A 674 -9.78 -6.03 -37.93
N LYS A 675 -9.30 -4.79 -38.08
CA LYS A 675 -10.16 -3.63 -38.39
C LYS A 675 -10.88 -3.81 -39.72
N TYR A 676 -10.17 -4.27 -40.74
CA TYR A 676 -10.77 -4.61 -42.02
C TYR A 676 -11.85 -5.69 -41.91
N GLU A 677 -11.60 -6.75 -41.13
CA GLU A 677 -12.54 -7.84 -40.91
C GLU A 677 -13.79 -7.40 -40.11
N ASN A 678 -13.61 -6.52 -39.13
CA ASN A 678 -14.68 -6.10 -38.21
C ASN A 678 -15.50 -4.91 -38.71
N GLU A 679 -14.85 -3.93 -39.36
CA GLU A 679 -15.45 -2.65 -39.74
C GLU A 679 -15.56 -2.48 -41.27
N GLY A 680 -14.85 -3.31 -42.05
CA GLY A 680 -14.87 -3.25 -43.51
C GLY A 680 -13.92 -2.22 -44.10
N LEU A 681 -13.81 -2.25 -45.44
CA LEU A 681 -12.79 -1.50 -46.19
C LEU A 681 -12.91 0.02 -46.04
N GLU A 682 -14.12 0.56 -46.07
CA GLU A 682 -14.35 2.02 -46.08
C GLU A 682 -13.83 2.67 -44.79
N ASP A 683 -14.20 2.12 -43.63
CA ASP A 683 -13.79 2.63 -42.32
C ASP A 683 -12.30 2.37 -42.04
N THR A 684 -11.78 1.24 -42.51
CA THR A 684 -10.34 0.93 -42.44
C THR A 684 -9.51 1.96 -43.22
N LEU A 685 -9.91 2.27 -44.46
CA LEU A 685 -9.21 3.27 -45.28
C LEU A 685 -9.37 4.68 -44.71
N ALA A 686 -10.52 5.01 -44.12
CA ALA A 686 -10.72 6.32 -43.47
C ALA A 686 -9.75 6.54 -42.31
N TYR A 687 -9.50 5.50 -41.51
CA TYR A 687 -8.55 5.54 -40.41
C TYR A 687 -7.09 5.62 -40.91
N TYR A 688 -6.67 4.70 -41.79
CA TYR A 688 -5.26 4.62 -42.24
C TYR A 688 -4.83 5.71 -43.23
N ASN A 689 -5.77 6.52 -43.73
CA ASN A 689 -5.47 7.77 -44.44
C ASN A 689 -5.48 9.01 -43.52
N SER A 690 -5.72 8.84 -42.22
CA SER A 690 -5.71 9.95 -41.25
C SER A 690 -4.34 10.12 -40.62
N SER A 691 -4.02 11.33 -40.13
CA SER A 691 -2.78 11.56 -39.39
C SER A 691 -2.72 10.80 -38.04
N GLY A 692 -3.85 10.29 -37.55
CA GLY A 692 -3.95 9.54 -36.30
C GLY A 692 -3.49 8.08 -36.39
N SER A 693 -3.27 7.55 -37.59
CA SER A 693 -2.79 6.19 -37.81
C SER A 693 -1.27 6.07 -37.93
N VAL A 694 -0.54 7.19 -37.74
CA VAL A 694 0.92 7.25 -37.81
C VAL A 694 1.49 7.47 -36.41
N ASN A 695 2.32 6.55 -35.94
CA ASN A 695 2.97 6.60 -34.63
C ASN A 695 4.49 6.66 -34.80
N GLY A 696 5.02 7.87 -34.96
CA GLY A 696 6.45 8.08 -35.24
C GLY A 696 6.86 7.43 -36.56
N GLN A 697 7.75 6.43 -36.48
CA GLN A 697 8.20 5.67 -37.65
C GLN A 697 7.21 4.58 -38.11
N TRP A 698 6.21 4.27 -37.29
CA TRP A 698 5.30 3.16 -37.47
C TRP A 698 4.01 3.59 -38.16
N TYR A 699 3.70 2.94 -39.28
CA TYR A 699 2.51 3.20 -40.07
C TYR A 699 2.13 1.98 -40.90
N VAL A 700 0.84 1.80 -41.12
CA VAL A 700 0.32 0.81 -42.06
C VAL A 700 0.12 1.46 -43.43
N PHE A 701 0.55 0.79 -44.48
CA PHE A 701 0.13 1.06 -45.85
C PHE A 701 -0.77 -0.06 -46.37
N ILE A 702 -1.77 0.32 -47.16
CA ILE A 702 -2.68 -0.62 -47.82
C ILE A 702 -2.61 -0.40 -49.33
N ALA A 703 -2.41 -1.49 -50.07
CA ALA A 703 -2.50 -1.52 -51.53
C ALA A 703 -3.57 -2.51 -52.00
N ASP A 704 -4.15 -2.25 -53.17
CA ASP A 704 -5.08 -3.18 -53.80
C ASP A 704 -4.37 -4.40 -54.41
N GLY A 705 -5.15 -5.35 -54.95
CA GLY A 705 -4.61 -6.58 -55.55
C GLY A 705 -3.72 -6.37 -56.78
N THR A 706 -3.74 -5.18 -57.38
CA THR A 706 -2.86 -4.76 -58.49
C THR A 706 -1.59 -4.06 -58.02
N GLY A 707 -1.52 -3.72 -56.73
CA GLY A 707 -0.42 -3.00 -56.09
C GLY A 707 -0.62 -1.49 -56.03
N GLU A 708 -1.80 -0.96 -56.36
CA GLU A 708 -2.08 0.48 -56.22
C GLU A 708 -2.25 0.85 -54.74
N LEU A 709 -1.50 1.83 -54.25
CA LEU A 709 -1.57 2.31 -52.87
C LEU A 709 -2.87 3.08 -52.62
N ILE A 710 -3.75 2.50 -51.80
CA ILE A 710 -5.09 3.03 -51.45
C ILE A 710 -5.16 3.64 -50.04
N ALA A 711 -4.20 3.31 -49.16
CA ALA A 711 -3.96 4.04 -47.92
C ALA A 711 -2.46 4.09 -47.60
N PRO A 712 -1.70 5.06 -48.13
CA PRO A 712 -0.30 5.27 -47.75
C PRO A 712 -0.15 6.27 -46.60
N TYR A 713 0.96 6.18 -45.84
CA TYR A 713 1.29 7.17 -44.80
C TYR A 713 1.49 8.59 -45.34
N ASN A 714 1.98 8.71 -46.58
CA ASN A 714 2.14 9.99 -47.28
C ASN A 714 1.03 10.10 -48.35
N PRO A 715 0.07 11.03 -48.19
CA PRO A 715 -0.98 11.23 -49.18
C PRO A 715 -0.49 11.53 -50.60
N GLU A 716 0.73 12.05 -50.79
CA GLU A 716 1.31 12.34 -52.10
C GLU A 716 1.62 11.08 -52.92
N ILE A 717 1.74 9.91 -52.28
CA ILE A 717 2.01 8.64 -52.95
C ILE A 717 0.74 7.79 -53.16
N ALA A 718 -0.44 8.31 -52.80
CA ALA A 718 -1.71 7.65 -53.06
C ALA A 718 -1.96 7.48 -54.56
N GLY A 719 -2.45 6.32 -54.97
CA GLY A 719 -2.66 5.95 -56.37
C GLY A 719 -1.38 5.57 -57.13
N GLN A 720 -0.20 5.62 -56.50
CA GLN A 720 1.02 5.06 -57.10
C GLN A 720 1.02 3.53 -56.94
N ASN A 721 1.58 2.82 -57.92
CA ASN A 721 1.59 1.36 -57.94
C ASN A 721 2.95 0.80 -57.46
N LEU A 722 2.93 -0.14 -56.53
CA LEU A 722 4.11 -0.83 -55.98
C LEU A 722 4.97 -1.50 -57.06
N ASN A 723 4.43 -1.91 -58.20
CA ASN A 723 5.24 -2.42 -59.32
C ASN A 723 5.89 -1.32 -60.18
N GLY A 724 5.60 -0.05 -59.88
CA GLY A 724 6.14 1.13 -60.54
C GLY A 724 7.39 1.69 -59.84
N SER A 725 7.64 2.98 -60.05
CA SER A 725 8.83 3.66 -59.50
C SER A 725 8.83 3.73 -57.98
N ILE A 726 7.66 3.79 -57.33
CA ILE A 726 7.57 3.88 -55.87
C ILE A 726 8.04 2.61 -55.16
N GLY A 727 7.93 1.45 -55.80
CA GLY A 727 8.41 0.17 -55.26
C GLY A 727 9.82 -0.22 -55.70
N THR A 728 10.64 0.77 -56.08
CA THR A 728 12.05 0.63 -56.40
C THR A 728 12.85 1.53 -55.45
N ASP A 729 13.81 0.98 -54.71
CA ASP A 729 14.68 1.79 -53.86
C ASP A 729 15.84 2.42 -54.63
N VAL A 730 16.66 3.22 -53.94
CA VAL A 730 17.81 3.94 -54.53
C VAL A 730 18.90 3.00 -55.08
N ASN A 731 18.88 1.72 -54.70
CA ASN A 731 19.81 0.69 -55.17
C ASN A 731 19.25 -0.12 -56.35
N ASP A 732 18.14 0.35 -56.95
CA ASP A 732 17.37 -0.34 -57.99
C ASP A 732 16.76 -1.68 -57.53
N PHE A 733 16.65 -1.90 -56.21
CA PHE A 733 15.95 -3.07 -55.67
C PHE A 733 14.44 -2.89 -55.78
N LYS A 734 13.80 -3.80 -56.52
CA LYS A 734 12.35 -3.80 -56.81
C LYS A 734 11.56 -4.38 -55.63
N PHE A 735 11.62 -3.72 -54.48
CA PHE A 735 10.95 -4.19 -53.26
C PHE A 735 9.44 -4.31 -53.42
N GLY A 736 8.79 -3.46 -54.20
CA GLY A 736 7.35 -3.57 -54.45
C GLY A 736 6.98 -4.88 -55.15
N PHE A 737 7.84 -5.38 -56.05
CA PHE A 737 7.66 -6.69 -56.67
C PHE A 737 7.78 -7.83 -55.62
N GLN A 738 8.64 -7.67 -54.61
CA GLN A 738 8.73 -8.62 -53.49
C GLN A 738 7.50 -8.58 -52.59
N MET A 739 6.97 -7.39 -52.31
CA MET A 739 5.74 -7.22 -51.52
C MET A 739 4.52 -7.86 -52.20
N MET A 740 4.42 -7.75 -53.54
CA MET A 740 3.35 -8.38 -54.32
C MET A 740 3.35 -9.92 -54.26
N THR A 741 4.45 -10.53 -53.79
CA THR A 741 4.54 -12.00 -53.58
C THR A 741 4.10 -12.46 -52.19
N ALA A 742 3.72 -11.55 -51.29
CA ALA A 742 3.23 -11.89 -49.97
C ALA A 742 1.95 -12.76 -50.04
N THR A 743 1.82 -13.69 -49.09
CA THR A 743 0.66 -14.55 -48.90
C THR A 743 -0.06 -14.16 -47.60
N GLU A 744 -1.09 -14.91 -47.22
CA GLU A 744 -1.74 -14.78 -45.90
C GLU A 744 -0.79 -15.11 -44.73
N GLU A 745 0.26 -15.92 -44.98
CA GLU A 745 1.31 -16.22 -43.99
C GLU A 745 2.27 -15.05 -43.77
N GLY A 746 2.18 -14.01 -44.61
CA GLY A 746 3.02 -12.82 -44.56
C GLY A 746 4.47 -13.03 -45.02
N LYS A 747 5.17 -11.93 -45.24
CA LYS A 747 6.57 -11.92 -45.70
C LYS A 747 7.29 -10.65 -45.30
N TRP A 748 8.54 -10.79 -44.86
CA TRP A 748 9.46 -9.67 -44.66
C TRP A 748 10.08 -9.19 -45.97
N VAL A 749 10.12 -7.86 -46.15
CA VAL A 749 10.78 -7.19 -47.26
C VAL A 749 11.60 -6.00 -46.72
N SER A 750 12.91 -6.03 -46.94
CA SER A 750 13.84 -4.99 -46.49
C SER A 750 14.32 -4.16 -47.68
N TYR A 751 14.30 -2.83 -47.57
CA TYR A 751 14.59 -1.90 -48.68
C TYR A 751 14.96 -0.50 -48.16
N VAL A 752 15.62 0.32 -48.97
CA VAL A 752 15.95 1.69 -48.57
C VAL A 752 14.77 2.63 -48.88
N PHE A 753 14.32 3.39 -47.89
CA PHE A 753 13.16 4.29 -48.04
C PHE A 753 13.28 5.54 -47.15
N ASN A 754 12.50 6.58 -47.47
CA ASN A 754 12.46 7.79 -46.65
C ASN A 754 11.77 7.49 -45.31
N GLU A 755 12.42 7.82 -44.21
CA GLU A 755 11.85 7.75 -42.87
C GLU A 755 10.85 8.91 -42.67
N PRO A 756 9.64 8.65 -42.13
CA PRO A 756 8.54 9.62 -42.15
C PRO A 756 8.75 10.87 -41.28
N VAL A 757 9.58 10.81 -40.23
CA VAL A 757 9.81 11.93 -39.31
C VAL A 757 10.91 12.87 -39.80
N THR A 758 12.02 12.32 -40.26
CA THR A 758 13.25 13.04 -40.63
C THR A 758 13.38 13.27 -42.13
N GLY A 759 12.73 12.44 -42.95
CA GLY A 759 12.87 12.43 -44.41
C GLY A 759 14.19 11.84 -44.91
N GLU A 760 15.02 11.27 -44.04
CA GLU A 760 16.30 10.65 -44.42
C GLU A 760 16.09 9.27 -45.04
N LEU A 761 16.96 8.90 -45.98
CA LEU A 761 17.01 7.54 -46.54
C LEU A 761 17.61 6.58 -45.52
N ARG A 762 16.81 5.59 -45.11
CA ARG A 762 17.18 4.56 -44.13
C ARG A 762 16.72 3.19 -44.63
N THR A 763 17.39 2.14 -44.18
CA THR A 763 16.92 0.77 -44.41
C THR A 763 15.65 0.57 -43.60
N LYS A 764 14.56 0.21 -44.29
CA LYS A 764 13.27 -0.15 -43.71
C LYS A 764 13.06 -1.65 -43.82
N HIS A 765 12.55 -2.26 -42.76
CA HIS A 765 12.14 -3.66 -42.70
C HIS A 765 10.62 -3.72 -42.60
N SER A 766 9.93 -4.19 -43.64
CA SER A 766 8.45 -4.23 -43.66
C SER A 766 7.90 -5.66 -43.64
N TRP A 767 6.97 -5.93 -42.74
CA TRP A 767 6.12 -7.12 -42.77
C TRP A 767 4.96 -6.83 -43.71
N VAL A 768 4.69 -7.75 -44.63
CA VAL A 768 3.66 -7.57 -45.65
C VAL A 768 2.79 -8.81 -45.70
N VAL A 769 1.48 -8.63 -45.58
CA VAL A 769 0.47 -9.70 -45.61
C VAL A 769 -0.51 -9.43 -46.73
N ARG A 770 -0.84 -10.46 -47.49
CA ARG A 770 -1.94 -10.41 -48.45
C ARG A 770 -3.17 -11.00 -47.79
N HIS A 771 -4.24 -10.22 -47.65
CA HIS A 771 -5.49 -10.62 -47.02
C HIS A 771 -6.68 -10.07 -47.82
N ASP A 772 -7.65 -10.94 -48.13
CA ASP A 772 -8.82 -10.67 -48.99
C ASP A 772 -8.51 -9.86 -50.28
N GLY A 773 -7.43 -10.24 -50.97
CA GLY A 773 -7.01 -9.59 -52.21
C GLY A 773 -6.38 -8.20 -52.04
N LEU A 774 -6.26 -7.69 -50.81
CA LEU A 774 -5.50 -6.50 -50.44
C LEU A 774 -4.11 -6.86 -49.94
N ILE A 775 -3.21 -5.88 -49.95
CA ILE A 775 -1.86 -6.00 -49.41
C ILE A 775 -1.71 -4.98 -48.30
N PHE A 776 -1.50 -5.48 -47.08
CA PHE A 776 -1.21 -4.70 -45.90
C PHE A 776 0.30 -4.74 -45.66
N GLY A 777 0.90 -3.62 -45.26
CA GLY A 777 2.30 -3.61 -44.85
C GLY A 777 2.62 -2.52 -43.83
N SER A 778 3.55 -2.82 -42.93
CA SER A 778 4.08 -1.92 -41.89
C SER A 778 5.53 -2.29 -41.66
N GLY A 779 6.32 -1.42 -41.02
CA GLY A 779 7.72 -1.71 -40.77
C GLY A 779 8.48 -0.63 -40.01
N TRP A 780 9.68 -0.95 -39.56
CA TRP A 780 10.59 -0.04 -38.87
C TRP A 780 11.78 0.35 -39.72
N TYR A 781 12.49 1.38 -39.28
CA TYR A 781 13.72 1.87 -39.90
C TYR A 781 14.91 1.63 -38.97
N ASN A 782 16.09 1.38 -39.56
CA ASN A 782 17.33 1.32 -38.80
C ASN A 782 17.79 2.70 -38.33
N ASN A 783 18.54 2.72 -37.22
CA ASN A 783 19.01 3.95 -36.58
C ASN A 783 20.10 4.69 -37.38
N GLU A 784 20.81 4.02 -38.28
CA GLU A 784 21.82 4.64 -39.14
C GLU A 784 21.29 4.99 -40.54
N PRO A 785 21.71 6.12 -41.14
CA PRO A 785 21.44 6.44 -42.54
C PRO A 785 21.97 5.35 -43.48
N ALA A 786 21.25 5.07 -44.56
CA ALA A 786 21.74 4.14 -45.59
C ALA A 786 22.96 4.75 -46.32
N GLN A 787 24.06 3.99 -46.42
CA GLN A 787 25.28 4.40 -47.16
C GLN A 787 25.15 4.19 -48.66
#